data_AF-A0A7C5YB17-F1
#
_entry.id   AF-A0A7C5YB17-F1
#
_cell.length_a   1.000
_cell.length_b   1.000
_cell.length_c   1.000
_cell.angle_alpha   90.00
_cell.angle_beta   90.00
_cell.angle_gamma   90.00
#
_symmetry.space_group_name_H-M   'P 1'
#
loop_
_entity.id
_entity.type
_entity.pdbx_description
1 polymer ?
#
loop_
_entity_poly.entity_id
_entity_poly.type
_entity_poly.pdbx_seq_one_letter_code
_entity_poly.pdbx_strand_id
1 'polypeptide(L)'
;MRTAAFLILLLLIPSAAAPSPVHEFSIAISSEHNQISDTDQNAEFTQTIQASIEIIGTWSKTHLKVRVIPSGVTGLDEAAFRGVSTWYDVISEFVRVYGYGHLSSLSYEFVNNEAEADITIEYVSSLGGNVCGLASLRQNFITREILRVEIRISRSCVGVNSATAYKVVAHEYGHALGLGHSSYDQDLMYERVNVAEQPSTLNLYALAVAYSWIRDGRFQRVSLSSIALPPDIPYAYIIPRAEIYTVRILIESELGQHLLREYQLRRGTLFRYEFEREIDFGNATKIVFNSWNENDGRVFYLRSLEFVVSRDVDIVGRYSVFYYVAVTGLGVDTKGWFRKGSELYFTAEEIVDFGNDTRLVFDRWSDGNTANSRRLIVDKPIEINAMYEKQYRVYVESFFDLLEGDGWFFEGQLLKLSINDSVVEVGGGIRFRLTKIIYQDMEFDVSRELEIVVDKPIHLRTNWAVEYFVTVVSTHGAEILFERWMENGSMLLVEAPDEIVWDNNTKAVFSKWSIGRCDSSYLNLLVTRPLYIIAEYRIYYFVEIDSLYPTNIKSGWVEKGTRIFLDTGPRLREIADGRRVKFVGWTDMDGGLWMNVTKPVKLSAHWVEEIRIIVTKPSEISVTWVPIGSVVEIEAEPIIQVDSGRRLVFSGFGGDVDDVQGNKVTIYVDTPKVVSLEYYEEMLVSFITQDSDGFFVPAEIRLKTESGMLSLLPFTETWLRSGLYQIDRIVFNDVDVKKSDTLTLSSPGEYRLKVNVYGVKVKVVDLLGVPLVGSSVKLERETGRLEGLGKVNSWGEIEFTNVTPEATLGTVEYLMLRHAFVLEPEKEFVEVRMGLSVQAISSILLAILLIALAVAKHKERMKGDDVG
;
A
#
# COMPACT_ATOMS: atom_id res chain seq x y z
N MET A 1 -111.72 -106.88 -31.33
CA MET A 1 -111.79 -105.85 -32.40
C MET A 1 -110.82 -104.72 -32.07
N ARG A 2 -110.41 -103.96 -33.08
CA ARG A 2 -109.61 -102.71 -33.11
C ARG A 2 -109.42 -101.89 -31.82
N THR A 3 -108.24 -101.22 -31.72
CA THR A 3 -107.95 -99.91 -31.05
C THR A 3 -108.11 -99.82 -29.50
N ALA A 4 -107.32 -99.05 -28.72
CA ALA A 4 -106.14 -98.20 -28.98
C ALA A 4 -105.31 -97.93 -27.68
N ALA A 5 -104.06 -97.45 -27.86
CA ALA A 5 -103.24 -96.54 -27.04
C ALA A 5 -103.20 -96.59 -25.48
N PHE A 6 -102.00 -96.78 -24.89
CA PHE A 6 -101.23 -95.68 -24.25
C PHE A 6 -99.73 -96.02 -24.03
N LEU A 7 -98.93 -94.99 -23.68
CA LEU A 7 -97.46 -94.85 -23.60
C LEU A 7 -96.62 -95.84 -22.74
N ILE A 8 -95.30 -95.91 -23.04
CA ILE A 8 -94.16 -95.53 -22.14
C ILE A 8 -92.85 -95.33 -22.98
N LEU A 9 -91.83 -94.67 -22.40
CA LEU A 9 -90.72 -93.95 -23.07
C LEU A 9 -89.32 -94.26 -22.44
N LEU A 10 -88.21 -93.96 -23.16
CA LEU A 10 -86.77 -94.02 -22.77
C LEU A 10 -86.14 -95.46 -22.68
N LEU A 11 -84.82 -95.71 -22.89
CA LEU A 11 -83.60 -94.84 -22.92
C LEU A 11 -82.49 -95.42 -23.85
N LEU A 12 -81.49 -94.61 -24.24
CA LEU A 12 -80.32 -95.01 -25.05
C LEU A 12 -79.13 -95.55 -24.22
N ILE A 13 -78.41 -96.56 -24.72
CA ILE A 13 -76.96 -96.75 -24.55
C ILE A 13 -76.40 -97.43 -25.83
N PRO A 14 -75.31 -96.95 -26.46
CA PRO A 14 -74.58 -97.75 -27.45
C PRO A 14 -73.71 -98.80 -26.73
N SER A 15 -74.00 -100.09 -26.92
CA SER A 15 -73.15 -101.16 -26.39
C SER A 15 -71.77 -101.09 -27.02
N ALA A 16 -70.73 -101.05 -26.18
CA ALA A 16 -69.36 -101.21 -26.65
C ALA A 16 -69.22 -102.54 -27.42
N ALA A 17 -68.60 -102.49 -28.60
CA ALA A 17 -68.14 -103.70 -29.27
C ALA A 17 -67.06 -104.35 -28.39
N ALA A 18 -67.16 -105.66 -28.18
CA ALA A 18 -66.11 -106.40 -27.48
C ALA A 18 -64.77 -106.21 -28.22
N PRO A 19 -63.63 -106.13 -27.50
CA PRO A 19 -62.33 -105.99 -28.14
C PRO A 19 -62.12 -107.16 -29.12
N SER A 20 -61.71 -106.83 -30.35
CA SER A 20 -61.36 -107.86 -31.33
C SER A 20 -60.20 -108.69 -30.79
N PRO A 21 -60.25 -110.03 -30.88
CA PRO A 21 -59.17 -110.87 -30.37
C PRO A 21 -57.85 -110.52 -31.07
N VAL A 22 -56.87 -110.07 -30.28
CA VAL A 22 -55.51 -109.79 -30.75
C VAL A 22 -54.70 -111.08 -30.64
N HIS A 23 -53.88 -111.33 -31.67
CA HIS A 23 -52.94 -112.44 -31.73
C HIS A 23 -51.52 -111.89 -31.84
N GLU A 24 -50.63 -112.35 -30.98
CA GLU A 24 -49.21 -112.03 -31.00
C GLU A 24 -48.40 -113.26 -31.40
N PHE A 25 -47.47 -113.10 -32.33
CA PHE A 25 -46.52 -114.13 -32.73
C PHE A 25 -45.24 -113.47 -33.22
N SER A 26 -44.17 -114.25 -33.30
CA SER A 26 -42.90 -113.78 -33.85
C SER A 26 -42.40 -114.73 -34.94
N ILE A 27 -41.74 -114.18 -35.95
CA ILE A 27 -41.01 -114.91 -36.98
C ILE A 27 -39.55 -114.41 -36.95
N ALA A 28 -38.61 -115.28 -37.30
CA ALA A 28 -37.19 -115.05 -37.07
C ALA A 28 -36.33 -115.63 -38.19
N ILE A 29 -35.43 -114.83 -38.77
CA ILE A 29 -34.35 -115.33 -39.62
C ILE A 29 -33.17 -115.85 -38.78
N SER A 30 -32.65 -117.02 -39.16
CA SER A 30 -31.49 -117.65 -38.50
C SER A 30 -30.25 -117.76 -39.40
N SER A 31 -29.05 -117.87 -38.83
CA SER A 31 -27.85 -118.22 -39.59
C SER A 31 -27.69 -119.73 -39.79
N GLU A 32 -27.13 -120.12 -40.94
CA GLU A 32 -26.77 -121.50 -41.23
C GLU A 32 -25.66 -122.02 -40.30
N HIS A 33 -25.71 -123.32 -39.97
CA HIS A 33 -24.74 -123.97 -39.08
C HIS A 33 -23.56 -124.61 -39.84
N ASN A 34 -22.99 -123.88 -40.79
CA ASN A 34 -21.62 -124.03 -41.29
C ASN A 34 -21.26 -122.85 -42.21
N GLN A 35 -19.97 -122.52 -42.31
CA GLN A 35 -19.51 -121.44 -43.18
C GLN A 35 -19.67 -121.81 -44.66
N ILE A 36 -20.41 -120.98 -45.42
CA ILE A 36 -20.38 -121.00 -46.89
C ILE A 36 -19.41 -119.92 -47.35
N SER A 37 -18.42 -120.34 -48.13
CA SER A 37 -17.43 -119.49 -48.80
C SER A 37 -18.02 -118.81 -50.04
N ASP A 38 -17.60 -117.57 -50.32
CA ASP A 38 -17.88 -116.89 -51.59
C ASP A 38 -17.37 -117.70 -52.79
N THR A 39 -18.27 -118.09 -53.70
CA THR A 39 -17.96 -118.40 -55.11
C THR A 39 -19.14 -118.10 -56.03
N ASP A 40 -18.86 -117.32 -57.08
CA ASP A 40 -19.56 -117.18 -58.35
C ASP A 40 -21.09 -116.91 -58.38
N GLN A 41 -21.43 -115.62 -58.45
CA GLN A 41 -22.60 -115.18 -59.23
C GLN A 41 -22.23 -115.14 -60.72
N ASN A 42 -22.81 -116.05 -61.53
CA ASN A 42 -23.23 -115.81 -62.92
C ASN A 42 -23.81 -117.09 -63.54
N ALA A 43 -25.14 -117.23 -63.53
CA ALA A 43 -25.84 -118.18 -64.38
C ALA A 43 -27.27 -117.68 -64.66
N GLU A 44 -27.55 -117.31 -65.91
CA GLU A 44 -28.93 -117.22 -66.38
C GLU A 44 -29.56 -118.61 -66.38
N PHE A 45 -30.63 -118.81 -65.62
CA PHE A 45 -31.47 -120.00 -65.74
C PHE A 45 -32.94 -119.62 -65.82
N THR A 46 -33.47 -119.60 -67.06
CA THR A 46 -34.90 -119.78 -67.30
C THR A 46 -35.30 -121.22 -67.00
N GLN A 47 -35.37 -121.56 -65.72
CA GLN A 47 -36.27 -122.59 -65.21
C GLN A 47 -37.44 -121.89 -64.52
N THR A 48 -38.64 -122.44 -64.69
CA THR A 48 -39.82 -122.02 -63.93
C THR A 48 -39.64 -122.48 -62.47
N ILE A 49 -38.99 -121.63 -61.66
CA ILE A 49 -38.78 -121.91 -60.23
C ILE A 49 -40.17 -122.00 -59.57
N GLN A 50 -40.56 -123.21 -59.14
CA GLN A 50 -41.80 -123.45 -58.41
C GLN A 50 -41.64 -123.07 -56.93
N ALA A 51 -41.34 -121.79 -56.69
CA ALA A 51 -41.25 -121.22 -55.36
C ALA A 51 -42.59 -120.59 -54.93
N SER A 52 -42.89 -120.66 -53.64
CA SER A 52 -43.99 -119.92 -53.03
C SER A 52 -43.51 -119.13 -51.82
N ILE A 53 -44.29 -118.13 -51.42
CA ILE A 53 -44.05 -117.32 -50.23
C ILE A 53 -45.35 -117.18 -49.43
N GLU A 54 -45.24 -117.18 -48.10
CA GLU A 54 -46.39 -117.03 -47.22
C GLU A 54 -46.89 -115.57 -47.12
N ILE A 55 -48.19 -115.39 -46.86
CA ILE A 55 -48.79 -114.10 -46.49
C ILE A 55 -49.34 -114.20 -45.07
N ILE A 56 -48.68 -113.52 -44.14
CA ILE A 56 -48.96 -113.60 -42.70
C ILE A 56 -49.90 -112.50 -42.22
N GLY A 57 -50.02 -111.39 -42.95
CA GLY A 57 -50.94 -110.29 -42.62
C GLY A 57 -50.82 -109.13 -43.61
N THR A 58 -51.52 -108.03 -43.33
CA THR A 58 -51.42 -106.79 -44.13
C THR A 58 -51.83 -105.59 -43.28
N TRP A 59 -51.21 -104.42 -43.48
CA TRP A 59 -51.69 -103.17 -42.89
C TRP A 59 -52.99 -102.68 -43.56
N SER A 60 -53.87 -102.02 -42.79
CA SER A 60 -55.07 -101.34 -43.29
C SER A 60 -54.83 -99.89 -43.76
N LYS A 61 -53.56 -99.49 -43.85
CA LYS A 61 -53.07 -98.16 -44.23
C LYS A 61 -51.84 -98.27 -45.13
N THR A 62 -51.56 -97.19 -45.86
CA THR A 62 -50.47 -97.15 -46.86
C THR A 62 -49.26 -96.32 -46.44
N HIS A 63 -49.37 -95.51 -45.38
CA HIS A 63 -48.26 -94.72 -44.84
C HIS A 63 -47.84 -95.28 -43.47
N LEU A 64 -46.57 -95.67 -43.33
CA LEU A 64 -46.03 -96.31 -42.13
C LEU A 64 -44.98 -95.44 -41.43
N LYS A 65 -45.17 -95.18 -40.14
CA LYS A 65 -44.23 -94.46 -39.29
C LYS A 65 -43.21 -95.44 -38.71
N VAL A 66 -41.93 -95.29 -39.08
CA VAL A 66 -40.85 -96.21 -38.67
C VAL A 66 -39.90 -95.51 -37.71
N ARG A 67 -39.61 -96.14 -36.57
CA ARG A 67 -38.60 -95.65 -35.61
C ARG A 67 -37.42 -96.59 -35.55
N VAL A 68 -36.24 -96.10 -35.95
CA VAL A 68 -34.96 -96.78 -35.71
C VAL A 68 -34.40 -96.27 -34.38
N ILE A 69 -34.18 -97.17 -33.42
CA ILE A 69 -33.50 -96.85 -32.15
C ILE A 69 -31.99 -96.88 -32.40
N PRO A 70 -31.25 -95.77 -32.13
CA PRO A 70 -29.81 -95.73 -32.40
C PRO A 70 -29.04 -96.82 -31.67
N SER A 71 -28.26 -97.59 -32.43
CA SER A 71 -27.40 -98.68 -31.93
C SER A 71 -26.10 -98.20 -31.28
N GLY A 72 -25.77 -96.91 -31.49
CA GLY A 72 -24.48 -96.31 -31.16
C GLY A 72 -23.37 -96.60 -32.18
N VAL A 73 -23.69 -97.21 -33.33
CA VAL A 73 -22.74 -97.53 -34.40
C VAL A 73 -23.31 -97.08 -35.74
N THR A 74 -22.73 -96.03 -36.32
CA THR A 74 -23.26 -95.38 -37.53
C THR A 74 -23.56 -96.35 -38.68
N GLY A 75 -22.66 -97.29 -38.97
CA GLY A 75 -22.88 -98.27 -40.05
C GLY A 75 -24.02 -99.28 -39.79
N LEU A 76 -24.42 -99.50 -38.53
CA LEU A 76 -25.61 -100.30 -38.20
C LEU A 76 -26.88 -99.43 -38.31
N ASP A 77 -26.82 -98.18 -37.86
CA ASP A 77 -27.95 -97.25 -37.97
C ASP A 77 -28.29 -96.97 -39.45
N GLU A 78 -27.28 -96.71 -40.29
CA GLU A 78 -27.40 -96.61 -41.76
C GLU A 78 -27.96 -97.90 -42.38
N ALA A 79 -27.51 -99.08 -41.92
CA ALA A 79 -28.03 -100.36 -42.39
C ALA A 79 -29.52 -100.54 -42.07
N ALA A 80 -29.98 -100.08 -40.91
CA ALA A 80 -31.39 -100.11 -40.54
C ALA A 80 -32.24 -99.16 -41.38
N PHE A 81 -31.80 -97.91 -41.58
CA PHE A 81 -32.50 -96.97 -42.46
C PHE A 81 -32.57 -97.48 -43.92
N ARG A 82 -31.48 -98.06 -44.43
CA ARG A 82 -31.40 -98.64 -45.78
C ARG A 82 -32.26 -99.90 -45.94
N GLY A 83 -32.31 -100.76 -44.91
CA GLY A 83 -33.13 -101.98 -44.92
C GLY A 83 -34.63 -101.68 -45.06
N VAL A 84 -35.06 -100.53 -44.52
CA VAL A 84 -36.41 -99.98 -44.72
C VAL A 84 -36.57 -99.38 -46.12
N SER A 85 -35.68 -98.47 -46.54
CA SER A 85 -35.85 -97.74 -47.82
C SER A 85 -35.90 -98.68 -49.02
N THR A 86 -35.05 -99.72 -49.00
CA THR A 86 -34.90 -100.72 -50.08
C THR A 86 -36.24 -101.25 -50.55
N TRP A 87 -37.17 -101.57 -49.65
CA TRP A 87 -38.48 -102.09 -50.04
C TRP A 87 -39.27 -101.11 -50.91
N TYR A 88 -39.29 -99.84 -50.54
CA TYR A 88 -40.00 -98.80 -51.29
C TYR A 88 -39.28 -98.46 -52.60
N ASP A 89 -37.94 -98.46 -52.58
CA ASP A 89 -37.10 -98.26 -53.76
C ASP A 89 -37.38 -99.34 -54.83
N VAL A 90 -37.47 -100.63 -54.43
CA VAL A 90 -37.78 -101.73 -55.37
C VAL A 90 -39.27 -101.89 -55.69
N ILE A 91 -40.18 -101.50 -54.78
CA ILE A 91 -41.63 -101.44 -55.07
C ILE A 91 -41.88 -100.46 -56.22
N SER A 92 -41.26 -99.28 -56.18
CA SER A 92 -41.38 -98.26 -57.25
C SER A 92 -40.99 -98.83 -58.62
N GLU A 93 -39.87 -99.54 -58.69
CA GLU A 93 -39.39 -100.16 -59.92
C GLU A 93 -40.24 -101.38 -60.35
N PHE A 94 -40.72 -102.21 -59.41
CA PHE A 94 -41.66 -103.31 -59.69
C PHE A 94 -42.96 -102.80 -60.32
N VAL A 95 -43.54 -101.74 -59.75
CA VAL A 95 -44.74 -101.09 -60.28
C VAL A 95 -44.50 -100.57 -61.70
N ARG A 96 -43.33 -99.95 -61.94
CA ARG A 96 -42.92 -99.43 -63.25
C ARG A 96 -42.79 -100.51 -64.32
N VAL A 97 -42.35 -101.72 -63.95
CA VAL A 97 -42.09 -102.82 -64.89
C VAL A 97 -43.32 -103.74 -65.08
N TYR A 98 -44.05 -104.07 -64.01
CA TYR A 98 -45.08 -105.12 -64.01
C TYR A 98 -46.52 -104.63 -63.75
N GLY A 99 -46.74 -103.33 -63.52
CA GLY A 99 -48.09 -102.71 -63.61
C GLY A 99 -48.97 -102.74 -62.34
N TYR A 100 -48.42 -103.04 -61.17
CA TYR A 100 -49.17 -103.11 -59.89
C TYR A 100 -49.38 -101.74 -59.21
N GLY A 101 -49.97 -100.79 -59.95
CA GLY A 101 -50.03 -99.36 -59.61
C GLY A 101 -50.46 -98.99 -58.18
N HIS A 102 -51.31 -99.79 -57.53
CA HIS A 102 -51.77 -99.53 -56.15
C HIS A 102 -50.64 -99.55 -55.11
N LEU A 103 -49.55 -100.29 -55.35
CA LEU A 103 -48.39 -100.31 -54.46
C LEU A 103 -47.63 -98.97 -54.41
N SER A 104 -47.77 -98.09 -55.42
CA SER A 104 -47.15 -96.76 -55.40
C SER A 104 -47.70 -95.83 -54.30
N SER A 105 -48.82 -96.20 -53.67
CA SER A 105 -49.36 -95.50 -52.49
C SER A 105 -48.66 -95.88 -51.17
N LEU A 106 -47.88 -96.97 -51.17
CA LEU A 106 -47.10 -97.39 -50.02
C LEU A 106 -45.95 -96.41 -49.80
N SER A 107 -45.87 -95.85 -48.59
CA SER A 107 -44.89 -94.85 -48.21
C SER A 107 -44.53 -94.97 -46.73
N TYR A 108 -43.44 -94.32 -46.34
CA TYR A 108 -42.96 -94.34 -44.96
C TYR A 108 -42.39 -92.98 -44.57
N GLU A 109 -42.33 -92.73 -43.26
CA GLU A 109 -41.55 -91.65 -42.67
C GLU A 109 -40.77 -92.16 -41.45
N PHE A 110 -39.56 -91.63 -41.24
CA PHE A 110 -38.79 -91.94 -40.03
C PHE A 110 -39.19 -91.00 -38.90
N VAL A 111 -39.62 -91.56 -37.77
CA VAL A 111 -40.05 -90.82 -36.57
C VAL A 111 -39.15 -91.12 -35.37
N ASN A 112 -38.85 -90.09 -34.58
CA ASN A 112 -38.05 -90.24 -33.36
C ASN A 112 -38.90 -90.68 -32.14
N ASN A 113 -40.21 -90.41 -32.18
CA ASN A 113 -41.15 -90.68 -31.09
C ASN A 113 -41.73 -92.11 -31.18
N GLU A 114 -41.67 -92.87 -30.08
CA GLU A 114 -42.15 -94.25 -30.02
C GLU A 114 -43.68 -94.37 -30.00
N ALA A 115 -44.37 -93.37 -29.43
CA ALA A 115 -45.83 -93.35 -29.35
C ALA A 115 -46.49 -93.18 -30.73
N GLU A 116 -45.73 -92.69 -31.71
CA GLU A 116 -46.17 -92.49 -33.10
C GLU A 116 -45.73 -93.62 -34.03
N ALA A 117 -44.83 -94.52 -33.59
CA ALA A 117 -44.23 -95.54 -34.43
C ALA A 117 -45.14 -96.77 -34.62
N ASP A 118 -45.31 -97.15 -35.88
CA ASP A 118 -46.00 -98.37 -36.33
C ASP A 118 -45.06 -99.58 -36.29
N ILE A 119 -43.81 -99.33 -36.69
CA ILE A 119 -42.72 -100.30 -36.73
C ILE A 119 -41.56 -99.70 -35.94
N THR A 120 -41.08 -100.43 -34.93
CA THR A 120 -39.85 -100.08 -34.19
C THR A 120 -38.74 -101.06 -34.54
N ILE A 121 -37.55 -100.55 -34.83
CA ILE A 121 -36.35 -101.34 -35.17
C ILE A 121 -35.28 -101.05 -34.12
N GLU A 122 -34.77 -102.09 -33.46
CA GLU A 122 -33.71 -101.96 -32.44
C GLU A 122 -32.63 -103.05 -32.56
N TYR A 123 -31.40 -102.69 -32.19
CA TYR A 123 -30.28 -103.63 -32.11
C TYR A 123 -30.07 -104.12 -30.68
N VAL A 124 -30.36 -105.40 -30.43
CA VAL A 124 -30.20 -106.05 -29.12
C VAL A 124 -28.90 -106.86 -29.06
N SER A 125 -28.39 -107.13 -27.85
CA SER A 125 -27.13 -107.87 -27.67
C SER A 125 -27.16 -109.28 -28.27
N SER A 126 -28.24 -110.02 -28.04
CA SER A 126 -28.50 -111.33 -28.64
C SER A 126 -29.99 -111.67 -28.60
N LEU A 127 -30.44 -112.50 -29.54
CA LEU A 127 -31.79 -113.11 -29.54
C LEU A 127 -31.78 -114.60 -29.09
N GLY A 128 -30.60 -115.15 -28.80
CA GLY A 128 -30.42 -116.56 -28.45
C GLY A 128 -30.29 -117.48 -29.67
N GLY A 129 -29.55 -118.59 -29.51
CA GLY A 129 -29.28 -119.54 -30.59
C GLY A 129 -28.61 -118.89 -31.80
N ASN A 130 -29.00 -119.32 -33.00
CA ASN A 130 -28.52 -118.77 -34.27
C ASN A 130 -29.42 -117.64 -34.82
N VAL A 131 -30.31 -117.07 -33.98
CA VAL A 131 -31.29 -116.07 -34.43
C VAL A 131 -30.61 -114.73 -34.71
N CYS A 132 -30.82 -114.22 -35.91
CA CYS A 132 -30.21 -113.00 -36.43
C CYS A 132 -31.18 -111.82 -36.39
N GLY A 133 -32.44 -112.05 -36.71
CA GLY A 133 -33.54 -111.09 -36.60
C GLY A 133 -34.78 -111.73 -35.97
N LEU A 134 -35.68 -110.90 -35.46
CA LEU A 134 -36.98 -111.31 -34.93
C LEU A 134 -37.99 -110.18 -35.13
N ALA A 135 -38.97 -110.39 -35.99
CA ALA A 135 -40.16 -109.57 -36.11
C ALA A 135 -41.28 -110.13 -35.23
N SER A 136 -41.67 -109.38 -34.21
CA SER A 136 -42.83 -109.66 -33.36
C SER A 136 -44.03 -108.85 -33.83
N LEU A 137 -45.07 -109.52 -34.32
CA LEU A 137 -46.25 -108.88 -34.92
C LEU A 137 -47.45 -108.94 -33.95
N ARG A 138 -48.12 -107.80 -33.79
CA ARG A 138 -49.46 -107.69 -33.21
C ARG A 138 -50.48 -107.63 -34.32
N GLN A 139 -51.40 -108.60 -34.38
CA GLN A 139 -52.43 -108.67 -35.41
C GLN A 139 -53.84 -108.89 -34.86
N ASN A 140 -54.86 -108.50 -35.63
CA ASN A 140 -56.23 -108.93 -35.41
C ASN A 140 -56.40 -110.40 -35.85
N PHE A 141 -56.80 -111.29 -34.92
CA PHE A 141 -56.89 -112.73 -35.12
C PHE A 141 -57.84 -113.14 -36.27
N ILE A 142 -58.89 -112.36 -36.54
CA ILE A 142 -59.90 -112.69 -37.55
C ILE A 142 -59.48 -112.14 -38.93
N THR A 143 -59.14 -110.84 -38.97
CA THR A 143 -58.87 -110.12 -40.22
C THR A 143 -57.43 -110.24 -40.72
N ARG A 144 -56.48 -110.67 -39.86
CA ARG A 144 -55.02 -110.61 -40.11
C ARG A 144 -54.49 -109.20 -40.42
N GLU A 145 -55.20 -108.19 -39.94
CA GLU A 145 -54.74 -106.80 -39.94
C GLU A 145 -53.54 -106.65 -39.02
N ILE A 146 -52.44 -106.08 -39.53
CA ILE A 146 -51.26 -105.73 -38.73
C ILE A 146 -51.54 -104.43 -37.98
N LEU A 147 -51.24 -104.42 -36.68
CA LEU A 147 -51.52 -103.30 -35.77
C LEU A 147 -50.24 -102.63 -35.25
N ARG A 148 -49.17 -103.40 -35.01
CA ARG A 148 -47.84 -102.95 -34.59
C ARG A 148 -46.81 -104.04 -34.86
N VAL A 149 -45.57 -103.67 -35.18
CA VAL A 149 -44.46 -104.62 -35.33
C VAL A 149 -43.22 -104.14 -34.59
N GLU A 150 -42.60 -105.03 -33.81
CA GLU A 150 -41.31 -104.80 -33.16
C GLU A 150 -40.25 -105.68 -33.85
N ILE A 151 -39.28 -105.05 -34.51
CA ILE A 151 -38.13 -105.73 -35.13
C ILE A 151 -36.93 -105.61 -34.20
N ARG A 152 -36.37 -106.75 -33.80
CA ARG A 152 -35.11 -106.82 -33.06
C ARG A 152 -34.02 -107.47 -33.91
N ILE A 153 -32.83 -106.87 -33.91
CA ILE A 153 -31.67 -107.37 -34.66
C ILE A 153 -30.58 -107.81 -33.68
N SER A 154 -30.11 -109.05 -33.83
CA SER A 154 -29.15 -109.70 -32.92
C SER A 154 -27.72 -109.27 -33.24
N ARG A 155 -27.12 -108.42 -32.40
CA ARG A 155 -25.71 -108.02 -32.52
C ARG A 155 -24.75 -109.20 -32.40
N SER A 156 -25.11 -110.27 -31.69
CA SER A 156 -24.32 -111.51 -31.65
C SER A 156 -24.30 -112.28 -32.97
N CYS A 157 -25.27 -112.06 -33.87
CA CYS A 157 -25.22 -112.59 -35.24
C CYS A 157 -24.58 -111.59 -36.22
N VAL A 158 -25.09 -110.36 -36.31
CA VAL A 158 -24.66 -109.40 -37.37
C VAL A 158 -23.34 -108.69 -37.06
N GLY A 159 -22.90 -108.70 -35.79
CA GLY A 159 -21.68 -108.05 -35.34
C GLY A 159 -21.70 -106.53 -35.58
N VAL A 160 -20.68 -106.05 -36.30
CA VAL A 160 -20.58 -104.67 -36.81
C VAL A 160 -20.68 -104.62 -38.34
N ASN A 161 -21.03 -105.74 -38.99
CA ASN A 161 -21.09 -105.82 -40.45
C ASN A 161 -22.39 -105.18 -40.94
N SER A 162 -22.29 -103.96 -41.49
CA SER A 162 -23.42 -103.20 -42.02
C SER A 162 -24.13 -103.90 -43.19
N ALA A 163 -23.43 -104.70 -44.00
CA ALA A 163 -24.04 -105.45 -45.10
C ALA A 163 -24.90 -106.62 -44.57
N THR A 164 -24.41 -107.37 -43.59
CA THR A 164 -25.20 -108.43 -42.93
C THR A 164 -26.37 -107.83 -42.14
N ALA A 165 -26.13 -106.76 -41.39
CA ALA A 165 -27.19 -106.06 -40.66
C ALA A 165 -28.29 -105.52 -41.58
N TYR A 166 -27.92 -104.96 -42.73
CA TYR A 166 -28.84 -104.51 -43.77
C TYR A 166 -29.71 -105.66 -44.29
N LYS A 167 -29.12 -106.81 -44.65
CA LYS A 167 -29.85 -107.98 -45.14
C LYS A 167 -30.87 -108.51 -44.12
N VAL A 168 -30.47 -108.60 -42.85
CA VAL A 168 -31.36 -109.03 -41.76
C VAL A 168 -32.48 -108.00 -41.54
N VAL A 169 -32.19 -106.69 -41.48
CA VAL A 169 -33.25 -105.67 -41.35
C VAL A 169 -34.21 -105.71 -42.55
N ALA A 170 -33.70 -105.86 -43.77
CA ALA A 170 -34.54 -105.96 -44.97
C ALA A 170 -35.48 -107.18 -44.89
N HIS A 171 -35.00 -108.35 -44.48
CA HIS A 171 -35.85 -109.53 -44.26
C HIS A 171 -36.93 -109.28 -43.20
N GLU A 172 -36.55 -108.84 -42.00
CA GLU A 172 -37.50 -108.60 -40.91
C GLU A 172 -38.52 -107.47 -41.23
N TYR A 173 -38.12 -106.50 -42.06
CA TYR A 173 -39.05 -105.49 -42.57
C TYR A 173 -40.03 -106.07 -43.60
N GLY A 174 -39.64 -107.11 -44.35
CA GLY A 174 -40.56 -107.88 -45.19
C GLY A 174 -41.66 -108.57 -44.36
N HIS A 175 -41.32 -109.10 -43.18
CA HIS A 175 -42.33 -109.55 -42.21
C HIS A 175 -43.21 -108.40 -41.71
N ALA A 176 -42.62 -107.24 -41.42
CA ALA A 176 -43.39 -106.07 -41.01
C ALA A 176 -44.34 -105.53 -42.10
N LEU A 177 -44.04 -105.77 -43.38
CA LEU A 177 -44.94 -105.50 -44.51
C LEU A 177 -46.01 -106.60 -44.71
N GLY A 178 -45.88 -107.76 -44.08
CA GLY A 178 -46.90 -108.83 -44.06
C GLY A 178 -46.54 -110.11 -44.83
N LEU A 179 -45.29 -110.27 -45.27
CA LEU A 179 -44.78 -111.50 -45.88
C LEU A 179 -44.36 -112.51 -44.81
N GLY A 180 -44.57 -113.80 -45.03
CA GLY A 180 -43.91 -114.87 -44.27
C GLY A 180 -42.68 -115.39 -45.01
N HIS A 181 -42.26 -116.61 -44.71
CA HIS A 181 -41.08 -117.18 -45.37
C HIS A 181 -41.34 -117.60 -46.84
N SER A 182 -40.28 -117.51 -47.65
CA SER A 182 -40.19 -118.06 -48.99
C SER A 182 -39.70 -119.52 -48.95
N SER A 183 -40.18 -120.34 -49.88
CA SER A 183 -39.73 -121.72 -50.08
C SER A 183 -38.43 -121.83 -50.89
N TYR A 184 -37.85 -120.71 -51.32
CA TYR A 184 -36.63 -120.69 -52.15
C TYR A 184 -35.45 -120.14 -51.34
N ASP A 185 -34.37 -120.91 -51.29
CA ASP A 185 -33.20 -120.68 -50.41
C ASP A 185 -32.37 -119.44 -50.77
N GLN A 186 -32.46 -118.97 -52.01
CA GLN A 186 -31.83 -117.72 -52.46
C GLN A 186 -32.75 -116.50 -52.34
N ASP A 187 -34.01 -116.63 -51.90
CA ASP A 187 -34.93 -115.49 -51.80
C ASP A 187 -34.69 -114.64 -50.55
N LEU A 188 -34.86 -113.31 -50.61
CA LEU A 188 -34.66 -112.44 -49.43
C LEU A 188 -35.51 -112.89 -48.23
N MET A 189 -36.71 -113.42 -48.47
CA MET A 189 -37.62 -113.89 -47.41
C MET A 189 -37.40 -115.37 -47.03
N TYR A 190 -36.28 -116.01 -47.40
CA TYR A 190 -35.95 -117.35 -46.93
C TYR A 190 -35.70 -117.39 -45.42
N GLU A 191 -36.06 -118.49 -44.74
CA GLU A 191 -35.93 -118.64 -43.28
C GLU A 191 -34.49 -118.56 -42.73
N ARG A 192 -33.48 -118.53 -43.61
CA ARG A 192 -32.06 -118.39 -43.23
C ARG A 192 -31.37 -117.26 -43.97
N VAL A 193 -30.40 -116.64 -43.30
CA VAL A 193 -29.54 -115.59 -43.88
C VAL A 193 -28.79 -116.14 -45.09
N ASN A 194 -29.00 -115.52 -46.26
CA ASN A 194 -28.47 -115.98 -47.54
C ASN A 194 -27.74 -114.86 -48.32
N VAL A 195 -27.56 -115.07 -49.62
CA VAL A 195 -26.87 -114.15 -50.54
C VAL A 195 -27.77 -113.04 -51.10
N ALA A 196 -29.10 -113.08 -50.87
CA ALA A 196 -30.01 -112.07 -51.40
C ALA A 196 -29.76 -110.70 -50.77
N GLU A 197 -29.55 -109.68 -51.61
CA GLU A 197 -29.38 -108.31 -51.13
C GLU A 197 -30.65 -107.47 -51.24
N GLN A 198 -31.67 -107.92 -51.98
CA GLN A 198 -32.83 -107.11 -52.38
C GLN A 198 -34.08 -108.01 -52.52
N PRO A 199 -35.30 -107.47 -52.34
CA PRO A 199 -36.51 -108.23 -52.57
C PRO A 199 -36.65 -108.70 -54.02
N SER A 200 -37.16 -109.92 -54.20
CA SER A 200 -37.43 -110.52 -55.50
C SER A 200 -38.80 -110.12 -56.05
N THR A 201 -39.04 -110.42 -57.33
CA THR A 201 -40.38 -110.37 -57.94
C THR A 201 -41.40 -111.23 -57.18
N LEU A 202 -40.99 -112.35 -56.56
CA LEU A 202 -41.86 -113.18 -55.72
C LEU A 202 -42.30 -112.41 -54.45
N ASN A 203 -41.38 -111.71 -53.78
CA ASN A 203 -41.72 -110.87 -52.62
C ASN A 203 -42.66 -109.74 -53.02
N LEU A 204 -42.36 -109.06 -54.12
CA LEU A 204 -43.06 -107.84 -54.54
C LEU A 204 -44.44 -108.16 -55.14
N TYR A 205 -44.58 -109.30 -55.82
CA TYR A 205 -45.88 -109.84 -56.22
C TYR A 205 -46.72 -110.29 -55.02
N ALA A 206 -46.11 -110.91 -54.00
CA ALA A 206 -46.83 -111.26 -52.78
C ALA A 206 -47.33 -110.01 -52.02
N LEU A 207 -46.55 -108.93 -51.98
CA LEU A 207 -47.03 -107.62 -51.51
C LEU A 207 -48.16 -107.08 -52.41
N ALA A 208 -48.04 -107.18 -53.73
CA ALA A 208 -49.10 -106.74 -54.66
C ALA A 208 -50.45 -107.43 -54.39
N VAL A 209 -50.42 -108.71 -54.00
CA VAL A 209 -51.62 -109.48 -53.61
C VAL A 209 -52.07 -109.17 -52.19
N ALA A 210 -51.15 -109.08 -51.20
CA ALA A 210 -51.46 -108.67 -49.84
C ALA A 210 -52.21 -107.32 -49.81
N TYR A 211 -51.66 -106.32 -50.49
CA TYR A 211 -52.21 -104.96 -50.57
C TYR A 211 -53.23 -104.75 -51.70
N SER A 212 -53.74 -105.83 -52.32
CA SER A 212 -54.75 -105.74 -53.40
C SER A 212 -56.00 -104.95 -53.00
N TRP A 213 -56.36 -104.98 -51.71
CA TRP A 213 -57.46 -104.22 -51.11
C TRP A 213 -57.40 -102.70 -51.35
N ILE A 214 -56.21 -102.14 -51.59
CA ILE A 214 -56.02 -100.71 -51.90
C ILE A 214 -56.80 -100.31 -53.16
N ARG A 215 -56.87 -101.21 -54.16
CA ARG A 215 -57.61 -100.95 -55.42
C ARG A 215 -59.10 -100.71 -55.20
N ASP A 216 -59.68 -101.42 -54.23
CA ASP A 216 -61.11 -101.39 -53.94
C ASP A 216 -61.46 -100.44 -52.77
N GLY A 217 -60.44 -99.81 -52.17
CA GLY A 217 -60.58 -98.83 -51.07
C GLY A 217 -61.17 -99.39 -49.77
N ARG A 218 -61.22 -100.72 -49.61
CA ARG A 218 -61.81 -101.40 -48.45
C ARG A 218 -60.92 -102.54 -48.01
N PHE A 219 -60.37 -102.45 -46.79
CA PHE A 219 -59.54 -103.50 -46.22
C PHE A 219 -60.27 -104.84 -46.18
N GLN A 220 -59.65 -105.87 -46.76
CA GLN A 220 -60.15 -107.24 -46.81
C GLN A 220 -58.99 -108.22 -46.60
N ARG A 221 -59.26 -109.30 -45.88
CA ARG A 221 -58.28 -110.37 -45.66
C ARG A 221 -58.06 -111.17 -46.95
N VAL A 222 -56.81 -111.39 -47.32
CA VAL A 222 -56.44 -112.34 -48.40
C VAL A 222 -56.76 -113.77 -47.97
N SER A 223 -57.42 -114.53 -48.86
CA SER A 223 -57.85 -115.91 -48.63
C SER A 223 -56.73 -116.94 -48.78
N LEU A 224 -55.70 -116.62 -49.57
CA LEU A 224 -54.49 -117.43 -49.76
C LEU A 224 -53.52 -117.23 -48.59
N SER A 225 -52.97 -118.32 -48.06
CA SER A 225 -51.90 -118.29 -47.03
C SER A 225 -50.49 -118.40 -47.62
N SER A 226 -50.35 -118.90 -48.84
CA SER A 226 -49.10 -118.95 -49.60
C SER A 226 -49.40 -118.70 -51.08
N ILE A 227 -48.46 -118.07 -51.79
CA ILE A 227 -48.60 -117.67 -53.19
C ILE A 227 -47.32 -117.94 -53.98
N ALA A 228 -47.47 -118.35 -55.24
CA ALA A 228 -46.39 -118.48 -56.21
C ALA A 228 -46.52 -117.41 -57.31
N LEU A 229 -45.43 -117.17 -58.05
CA LEU A 229 -45.44 -116.26 -59.20
C LEU A 229 -46.39 -116.75 -60.30
N PRO A 230 -47.12 -115.84 -60.98
CA PRO A 230 -47.90 -116.19 -62.16
C PRO A 230 -46.97 -116.39 -63.38
N PRO A 231 -47.40 -117.10 -64.44
CA PRO A 231 -46.51 -117.47 -65.55
C PRO A 231 -45.90 -116.30 -66.34
N ASP A 232 -46.45 -115.10 -66.22
CA ASP A 232 -46.03 -113.86 -66.88
C ASP A 232 -44.97 -113.05 -66.10
N ILE A 233 -44.67 -113.41 -64.84
CA ILE A 233 -43.65 -112.75 -64.02
C ILE A 233 -42.53 -113.75 -63.71
N PRO A 234 -41.32 -113.60 -64.30
CA PRO A 234 -40.18 -114.44 -63.96
C PRO A 234 -39.65 -114.14 -62.55
N TYR A 235 -39.00 -115.12 -61.94
CA TYR A 235 -38.24 -114.88 -60.71
C TYR A 235 -37.00 -114.02 -61.01
N ALA A 236 -36.88 -112.86 -60.37
CA ALA A 236 -35.74 -111.95 -60.52
C ALA A 236 -35.60 -111.03 -59.30
N TYR A 237 -34.39 -110.54 -59.03
CA TYR A 237 -34.16 -109.42 -58.10
C TYR A 237 -34.35 -108.09 -58.84
N ILE A 238 -34.94 -107.09 -58.19
CA ILE A 238 -35.22 -105.79 -58.81
C ILE A 238 -34.24 -104.75 -58.31
N ILE A 239 -33.31 -104.34 -59.20
CA ILE A 239 -32.28 -103.35 -58.88
C ILE A 239 -32.90 -101.95 -58.79
N PRO A 240 -32.87 -101.27 -57.63
CA PRO A 240 -33.44 -99.93 -57.48
C PRO A 240 -32.56 -98.86 -58.14
N ARG A 241 -33.18 -97.76 -58.58
CA ARG A 241 -32.47 -96.53 -58.96
C ARG A 241 -32.24 -95.67 -57.71
N ALA A 242 -31.00 -95.28 -57.45
CA ALA A 242 -30.68 -94.43 -56.30
C ALA A 242 -31.13 -92.98 -56.52
N GLU A 243 -32.02 -92.49 -55.65
CA GLU A 243 -32.34 -91.05 -55.55
C GLU A 243 -31.17 -90.29 -54.88
N ILE A 244 -30.72 -89.21 -55.51
CA ILE A 244 -29.63 -88.34 -55.03
C ILE A 244 -30.20 -86.93 -54.84
N TYR A 245 -29.86 -86.29 -53.72
CA TYR A 245 -30.25 -84.94 -53.36
C TYR A 245 -29.03 -84.07 -53.04
N THR A 246 -29.17 -82.77 -53.26
CA THR A 246 -28.14 -81.75 -53.06
C THR A 246 -28.26 -81.08 -51.70
N VAL A 247 -27.17 -81.05 -50.93
CA VAL A 247 -27.06 -80.27 -49.68
C VAL A 247 -26.03 -79.16 -49.88
N ARG A 248 -26.45 -77.90 -49.84
CA ARG A 248 -25.55 -76.74 -49.94
C ARG A 248 -25.37 -76.07 -48.58
N ILE A 249 -24.13 -75.80 -48.22
CA ILE A 249 -23.77 -74.97 -47.07
C ILE A 249 -23.35 -73.60 -47.61
N LEU A 250 -24.10 -72.56 -47.25
CA LEU A 250 -23.80 -71.17 -47.56
C LEU A 250 -23.37 -70.44 -46.29
N ILE A 251 -22.57 -69.39 -46.46
CA ILE A 251 -22.30 -68.39 -45.42
C ILE A 251 -22.89 -67.04 -45.83
N GLU A 252 -23.44 -66.30 -44.88
CA GLU A 252 -23.99 -64.96 -45.07
C GLU A 252 -23.43 -64.02 -43.99
N SER A 253 -23.02 -62.82 -44.39
CA SER A 253 -22.49 -61.80 -43.48
C SER A 253 -22.74 -60.38 -44.03
N GLU A 254 -22.31 -59.34 -43.32
CA GLU A 254 -22.31 -57.96 -43.84
C GLU A 254 -21.31 -57.71 -45.00
N LEU A 255 -20.70 -58.76 -45.58
CA LEU A 255 -19.96 -58.74 -46.84
C LEU A 255 -20.74 -59.36 -48.03
N GLY A 256 -21.82 -60.10 -47.75
CA GLY A 256 -22.59 -60.83 -48.76
C GLY A 256 -22.82 -62.30 -48.39
N GLN A 257 -23.43 -63.05 -49.32
CA GLN A 257 -23.66 -64.49 -49.22
C GLN A 257 -22.75 -65.25 -50.20
N HIS A 258 -22.14 -66.34 -49.73
CA HIS A 258 -21.22 -67.16 -50.51
C HIS A 258 -21.51 -68.65 -50.29
N LEU A 259 -21.40 -69.48 -51.34
CA LEU A 259 -21.43 -70.93 -51.21
C LEU A 259 -20.12 -71.40 -50.57
N LEU A 260 -20.20 -72.09 -49.43
CA LEU A 260 -19.05 -72.63 -48.71
C LEU A 260 -18.74 -74.06 -49.16
N ARG A 261 -19.75 -74.94 -49.22
CA ARG A 261 -19.64 -76.34 -49.70
C ARG A 261 -20.94 -76.83 -50.34
N GLU A 262 -20.84 -77.81 -51.22
CA GLU A 262 -21.98 -78.56 -51.78
C GLU A 262 -21.70 -80.06 -51.67
N TYR A 263 -22.74 -80.84 -51.38
CA TYR A 263 -22.70 -82.30 -51.26
C TYR A 263 -23.83 -82.94 -52.07
N GLN A 264 -23.51 -84.01 -52.80
CA GLN A 264 -24.47 -84.82 -53.55
C GLN A 264 -24.63 -86.16 -52.81
N LEU A 265 -25.78 -86.38 -52.17
CA LEU A 265 -25.99 -87.45 -51.19
C LEU A 265 -27.22 -88.31 -51.51
N ARG A 266 -27.14 -89.61 -51.25
CA ARG A 266 -28.28 -90.52 -51.48
C ARG A 266 -29.39 -90.27 -50.46
N ARG A 267 -30.64 -90.50 -50.85
CA ARG A 267 -31.78 -90.55 -49.93
C ARG A 267 -31.49 -91.51 -48.76
N GLY A 268 -31.86 -91.10 -47.55
CA GLY A 268 -31.63 -91.87 -46.32
C GLY A 268 -30.25 -91.66 -45.67
N THR A 269 -29.32 -90.92 -46.31
CA THR A 269 -28.02 -90.59 -45.71
C THR A 269 -28.20 -89.73 -44.46
N LEU A 270 -27.54 -90.07 -43.35
CA LEU A 270 -27.47 -89.22 -42.15
C LEU A 270 -26.37 -88.16 -42.35
N PHE A 271 -26.76 -86.91 -42.61
CA PHE A 271 -25.83 -85.80 -42.82
C PHE A 271 -25.52 -85.08 -41.51
N ARG A 272 -24.25 -84.71 -41.31
CA ARG A 272 -23.74 -83.99 -40.13
C ARG A 272 -22.77 -82.90 -40.59
N TYR A 273 -22.87 -81.71 -39.99
CA TYR A 273 -21.97 -80.60 -40.27
C TYR A 273 -21.77 -79.69 -39.04
N GLU A 274 -20.61 -79.04 -38.92
CA GLU A 274 -20.33 -78.07 -37.86
C GLU A 274 -19.76 -76.77 -38.46
N PHE A 275 -20.39 -75.64 -38.13
CA PHE A 275 -19.92 -74.32 -38.52
C PHE A 275 -18.67 -73.90 -37.73
N GLU A 276 -17.65 -73.39 -38.42
CA GLU A 276 -16.48 -72.79 -37.80
C GLU A 276 -16.88 -71.57 -36.96
N ARG A 277 -16.35 -71.43 -35.74
CA ARG A 277 -16.70 -70.34 -34.81
C ARG A 277 -16.28 -68.98 -35.36
N GLU A 278 -15.07 -68.91 -35.89
CA GLU A 278 -14.49 -67.73 -36.51
C GLU A 278 -13.82 -68.17 -37.81
N ILE A 279 -13.98 -67.40 -38.86
CA ILE A 279 -13.32 -67.60 -40.15
C ILE A 279 -12.49 -66.34 -40.42
N ASP A 280 -11.19 -66.50 -40.66
CA ASP A 280 -10.33 -65.41 -41.12
C ASP A 280 -10.67 -65.10 -42.59
N PHE A 281 -11.01 -63.85 -42.86
CA PHE A 281 -11.37 -63.37 -44.20
C PHE A 281 -10.20 -62.63 -44.87
N GLY A 282 -9.03 -62.60 -44.23
CA GLY A 282 -7.85 -61.87 -44.67
C GLY A 282 -7.97 -60.37 -44.50
N ASN A 283 -6.90 -59.64 -44.85
CA ASN A 283 -6.85 -58.17 -44.81
C ASN A 283 -7.43 -57.57 -43.50
N ALA A 284 -6.94 -58.06 -42.35
CA ALA A 284 -7.37 -57.61 -41.03
C ALA A 284 -8.91 -57.67 -40.80
N THR A 285 -9.58 -58.64 -41.43
CA THR A 285 -11.03 -58.87 -41.35
C THR A 285 -11.30 -60.33 -40.97
N LYS A 286 -12.19 -60.56 -40.00
CA LYS A 286 -12.69 -61.89 -39.66
C LYS A 286 -14.21 -61.89 -39.56
N ILE A 287 -14.82 -63.06 -39.71
CA ILE A 287 -16.27 -63.23 -39.51
C ILE A 287 -16.51 -64.22 -38.37
N VAL A 288 -17.47 -63.92 -37.49
CA VAL A 288 -17.78 -64.72 -36.28
C VAL A 288 -19.19 -65.27 -36.37
N PHE A 289 -19.36 -66.57 -36.12
CA PHE A 289 -20.64 -67.27 -36.27
C PHE A 289 -21.71 -66.73 -35.30
N ASN A 290 -22.91 -66.46 -35.83
CA ASN A 290 -24.08 -66.06 -35.04
C ASN A 290 -25.12 -67.21 -34.95
N SER A 291 -25.54 -67.75 -36.10
CA SER A 291 -26.66 -68.71 -36.22
C SER A 291 -26.68 -69.38 -37.60
N TRP A 292 -27.55 -70.37 -37.82
CA TRP A 292 -27.85 -70.92 -39.15
C TRP A 292 -29.35 -71.22 -39.34
N ASN A 293 -29.81 -71.40 -40.58
CA ASN A 293 -31.18 -71.79 -40.93
C ASN A 293 -31.25 -72.69 -42.18
N GLU A 294 -32.25 -73.58 -42.26
CA GLU A 294 -32.56 -74.40 -43.45
C GLU A 294 -33.56 -73.67 -44.35
N ASN A 295 -33.30 -73.51 -45.65
CA ASN A 295 -34.25 -72.98 -46.65
C ASN A 295 -35.11 -71.78 -46.16
N ASP A 296 -34.48 -70.77 -45.55
CA ASP A 296 -35.13 -69.59 -44.92
C ASP A 296 -36.17 -69.87 -43.82
N GLY A 297 -36.14 -71.07 -43.24
CA GLY A 297 -36.93 -71.50 -42.10
C GLY A 297 -36.32 -71.17 -40.72
N ARG A 298 -36.44 -72.13 -39.80
CA ARG A 298 -36.09 -71.95 -38.37
C ARG A 298 -34.61 -71.61 -38.17
N VAL A 299 -34.33 -70.65 -37.29
CA VAL A 299 -32.98 -70.23 -36.89
C VAL A 299 -32.48 -71.06 -35.71
N PHE A 300 -31.22 -71.49 -35.79
CA PHE A 300 -30.50 -72.28 -34.79
C PHE A 300 -29.19 -71.59 -34.39
N TYR A 301 -28.86 -71.57 -33.09
CA TYR A 301 -27.69 -70.87 -32.55
C TYR A 301 -26.52 -71.80 -32.19
N LEU A 302 -26.72 -73.12 -32.29
CA LEU A 302 -25.66 -74.11 -32.10
C LEU A 302 -24.91 -74.31 -33.42
N ARG A 303 -23.58 -74.51 -33.36
CA ARG A 303 -22.75 -74.65 -34.56
C ARG A 303 -22.95 -76.00 -35.28
N SER A 304 -23.46 -77.02 -34.60
CA SER A 304 -23.69 -78.37 -35.13
C SER A 304 -25.08 -78.54 -35.72
N LEU A 305 -25.19 -79.31 -36.81
CA LEU A 305 -26.45 -79.77 -37.41
C LEU A 305 -26.38 -81.26 -37.78
N GLU A 306 -27.53 -81.94 -37.71
CA GLU A 306 -27.68 -83.36 -38.02
C GLU A 306 -29.11 -83.65 -38.53
N PHE A 307 -29.24 -84.27 -39.71
CA PHE A 307 -30.54 -84.65 -40.29
C PHE A 307 -30.42 -85.77 -41.33
N VAL A 308 -31.53 -86.43 -41.67
CA VAL A 308 -31.58 -87.48 -42.72
C VAL A 308 -31.96 -86.86 -44.08
N VAL A 309 -31.11 -87.07 -45.08
CA VAL A 309 -31.28 -86.55 -46.45
C VAL A 309 -32.51 -87.16 -47.12
N SER A 310 -33.45 -86.30 -47.48
CA SER A 310 -34.77 -86.67 -48.05
C SER A 310 -35.26 -85.72 -49.15
N ARG A 311 -34.55 -84.62 -49.39
CA ARG A 311 -34.82 -83.57 -50.38
C ARG A 311 -33.57 -82.70 -50.55
N ASP A 312 -33.56 -81.86 -51.57
CA ASP A 312 -32.57 -80.78 -51.70
C ASP A 312 -32.73 -79.75 -50.58
N VAL A 313 -31.63 -79.25 -50.03
CA VAL A 313 -31.64 -78.27 -48.92
C VAL A 313 -30.41 -77.36 -48.90
N ASP A 314 -30.67 -76.08 -48.67
CA ASP A 314 -29.70 -75.02 -48.43
C ASP A 314 -29.65 -74.72 -46.93
N ILE A 315 -28.45 -74.81 -46.35
CA ILE A 315 -28.15 -74.42 -44.97
C ILE A 315 -27.38 -73.10 -45.02
N VAL A 316 -27.96 -72.01 -44.54
CA VAL A 316 -27.32 -70.69 -44.50
C VAL A 316 -26.77 -70.42 -43.11
N GLY A 317 -25.45 -70.36 -42.96
CA GLY A 317 -24.77 -69.92 -41.74
C GLY A 317 -24.54 -68.41 -41.72
N ARG A 318 -25.10 -67.71 -40.74
CA ARG A 318 -25.01 -66.26 -40.57
C ARG A 318 -23.86 -65.87 -39.65
N TYR A 319 -23.01 -64.96 -40.09
CA TYR A 319 -21.82 -64.48 -39.39
C TYR A 319 -21.85 -62.94 -39.24
N SER A 320 -21.23 -62.42 -38.19
CA SER A 320 -20.95 -60.98 -37.99
C SER A 320 -19.53 -60.64 -38.43
N VAL A 321 -19.34 -59.55 -39.17
CA VAL A 321 -18.01 -59.03 -39.56
C VAL A 321 -17.33 -58.31 -38.40
N PHE A 322 -16.03 -58.56 -38.22
CA PHE A 322 -15.13 -57.86 -37.31
C PHE A 322 -13.88 -57.39 -38.07
N TYR A 323 -13.38 -56.20 -37.76
CA TYR A 323 -12.13 -55.66 -38.27
C TYR A 323 -11.11 -55.50 -37.14
N TYR A 324 -9.83 -55.63 -37.46
CA TYR A 324 -8.75 -55.31 -36.53
C TYR A 324 -8.56 -53.79 -36.47
N VAL A 325 -8.44 -53.27 -35.25
CA VAL A 325 -8.14 -51.86 -34.98
C VAL A 325 -6.92 -51.78 -34.08
N ALA A 326 -5.98 -50.91 -34.44
CA ALA A 326 -4.82 -50.52 -33.64
C ALA A 326 -4.75 -48.98 -33.59
N VAL A 327 -5.05 -48.42 -32.42
CA VAL A 327 -4.84 -47.00 -32.12
C VAL A 327 -3.77 -46.89 -31.05
N THR A 328 -2.64 -46.25 -31.37
CA THR A 328 -1.50 -46.14 -30.44
C THR A 328 -1.06 -44.69 -30.23
N GLY A 329 -0.57 -44.37 -29.03
CA GLY A 329 -0.12 -43.05 -28.64
C GLY A 329 0.23 -43.00 -27.15
N LEU A 330 0.68 -41.85 -26.66
CA LEU A 330 0.89 -41.67 -25.22
C LEU A 330 -0.49 -41.52 -24.55
N GLY A 331 -0.71 -42.27 -23.46
CA GLY A 331 -2.01 -42.42 -22.82
C GLY A 331 -3.04 -43.32 -23.54
N VAL A 332 -2.72 -43.90 -24.71
CA VAL A 332 -3.70 -44.65 -25.53
C VAL A 332 -3.08 -45.87 -26.22
N ASP A 333 -3.56 -47.06 -25.85
CA ASP A 333 -3.24 -48.32 -26.54
C ASP A 333 -4.49 -49.18 -26.76
N THR A 334 -5.26 -48.88 -27.81
CA THR A 334 -6.46 -49.64 -28.17
C THR A 334 -6.15 -50.57 -29.34
N LYS A 335 -5.89 -51.85 -29.03
CA LYS A 335 -5.63 -52.90 -30.02
C LYS A 335 -6.63 -54.06 -29.87
N GLY A 336 -7.28 -54.47 -30.95
CA GLY A 336 -8.20 -55.62 -30.90
C GLY A 336 -9.11 -55.80 -32.12
N TRP A 337 -10.00 -56.79 -32.02
CA TRP A 337 -11.03 -57.08 -33.02
C TRP A 337 -12.35 -56.44 -32.62
N PHE A 338 -12.89 -55.55 -33.47
CA PHE A 338 -14.12 -54.81 -33.21
C PHE A 338 -15.16 -55.08 -34.29
N ARG A 339 -16.43 -55.15 -33.90
CA ARG A 339 -17.55 -55.50 -34.79
C ARG A 339 -17.75 -54.38 -35.82
N LYS A 340 -18.01 -54.72 -37.08
CA LYS A 340 -18.38 -53.75 -38.12
C LYS A 340 -19.55 -52.88 -37.64
N GLY A 341 -19.37 -51.57 -37.70
CA GLY A 341 -20.31 -50.55 -37.22
C GLY A 341 -20.24 -50.22 -35.72
N SER A 342 -19.33 -50.83 -34.93
CA SER A 342 -19.11 -50.40 -33.54
C SER A 342 -18.41 -49.04 -33.47
N GLU A 343 -18.67 -48.28 -32.42
CA GLU A 343 -18.01 -47.01 -32.16
C GLU A 343 -16.84 -47.17 -31.19
N LEU A 344 -15.74 -46.49 -31.47
CA LEU A 344 -14.57 -46.36 -30.61
C LEU A 344 -14.40 -44.92 -30.17
N TYR A 345 -14.06 -44.75 -28.90
CA TYR A 345 -13.74 -43.47 -28.28
C TYR A 345 -12.35 -43.59 -27.66
N PHE A 346 -11.45 -42.70 -28.03
CA PHE A 346 -10.08 -42.71 -27.55
C PHE A 346 -9.52 -41.28 -27.48
N THR A 347 -8.61 -41.07 -26.54
CA THR A 347 -7.95 -39.78 -26.30
C THR A 347 -6.47 -40.02 -26.08
N ALA A 348 -5.63 -39.39 -26.89
CA ALA A 348 -4.20 -39.29 -26.64
C ALA A 348 -3.94 -38.22 -25.58
N GLU A 349 -2.92 -38.40 -24.75
CA GLU A 349 -2.46 -37.34 -23.84
C GLU A 349 -2.05 -36.10 -24.65
N GLU A 350 -2.58 -34.94 -24.28
CA GLU A 350 -2.34 -33.67 -24.98
C GLU A 350 -0.93 -33.13 -24.74
N ILE A 351 -0.45 -33.29 -23.52
CA ILE A 351 0.87 -32.86 -23.07
C ILE A 351 1.46 -33.99 -22.21
N VAL A 352 2.68 -34.40 -22.51
CA VAL A 352 3.46 -35.37 -21.74
C VAL A 352 4.74 -34.71 -21.28
N ASP A 353 4.81 -34.39 -19.99
CA ASP A 353 5.96 -33.77 -19.35
C ASP A 353 6.93 -34.84 -18.83
N PHE A 354 8.22 -34.69 -19.14
CA PHE A 354 9.28 -35.62 -18.72
C PHE A 354 9.93 -35.21 -17.38
N GLY A 355 9.53 -34.07 -16.79
CA GLY A 355 10.05 -33.56 -15.52
C GLY A 355 11.48 -33.02 -15.60
N ASN A 356 12.00 -32.80 -16.80
CA ASN A 356 13.36 -32.34 -17.09
C ASN A 356 13.36 -31.16 -18.10
N ASP A 357 12.42 -30.22 -17.92
CA ASP A 357 12.24 -29.05 -18.79
C ASP A 357 12.01 -29.39 -20.28
N THR A 358 11.52 -30.61 -20.54
CA THR A 358 11.16 -31.13 -21.87
C THR A 358 9.75 -31.71 -21.80
N ARG A 359 8.91 -31.43 -22.80
CA ARG A 359 7.58 -32.04 -22.95
C ARG A 359 7.29 -32.39 -24.41
N LEU A 360 6.45 -33.39 -24.61
CA LEU A 360 5.80 -33.63 -25.90
C LEU A 360 4.40 -33.00 -25.87
N VAL A 361 4.01 -32.38 -26.98
CA VAL A 361 2.65 -31.86 -27.22
C VAL A 361 2.04 -32.61 -28.40
N PHE A 362 0.81 -33.04 -28.25
CA PHE A 362 0.07 -33.70 -29.32
C PHE A 362 -0.12 -32.73 -30.50
N ASP A 363 0.31 -33.15 -31.70
CA ASP A 363 0.16 -32.37 -32.93
C ASP A 363 -1.03 -32.90 -33.75
N ARG A 364 -0.98 -34.19 -34.13
CA ARG A 364 -2.04 -34.84 -34.92
C ARG A 364 -2.02 -36.35 -34.79
N TRP A 365 -3.09 -36.99 -35.23
CA TRP A 365 -3.11 -38.40 -35.58
C TRP A 365 -2.52 -38.62 -36.98
N SER A 366 -1.99 -39.82 -37.24
CA SER A 366 -1.36 -40.18 -38.52
C SER A 366 -2.28 -40.13 -39.75
N ASP A 367 -3.59 -39.98 -39.57
CA ASP A 367 -4.58 -39.71 -40.63
C ASP A 367 -4.88 -38.21 -40.83
N GLY A 368 -4.14 -37.33 -40.15
CA GLY A 368 -4.19 -35.88 -40.28
C GLY A 368 -5.14 -35.16 -39.32
N ASN A 369 -5.80 -35.86 -38.39
CA ASN A 369 -6.74 -35.24 -37.46
C ASN A 369 -6.01 -34.57 -36.28
N THR A 370 -6.29 -33.28 -36.01
CA THR A 370 -5.61 -32.48 -34.97
C THR A 370 -6.31 -32.47 -33.60
N ALA A 371 -7.40 -33.23 -33.41
CA ALA A 371 -8.04 -33.36 -32.09
C ALA A 371 -7.45 -34.56 -31.34
N ASN A 372 -6.91 -34.33 -30.14
CA ASN A 372 -6.36 -35.38 -29.27
C ASN A 372 -7.41 -36.45 -28.87
N SER A 373 -8.68 -36.07 -28.79
CA SER A 373 -9.82 -36.94 -28.48
C SER A 373 -10.70 -37.17 -29.70
N ARG A 374 -11.11 -38.43 -29.93
CA ARG A 374 -11.82 -38.84 -31.14
C ARG A 374 -12.91 -39.89 -30.87
N ARG A 375 -13.96 -39.80 -31.69
CA ARG A 375 -14.96 -40.85 -31.92
C ARG A 375 -14.79 -41.35 -33.34
N LEU A 376 -14.82 -42.67 -33.53
CA LEU A 376 -14.62 -43.31 -34.82
C LEU A 376 -15.56 -44.52 -34.96
N ILE A 377 -16.08 -44.76 -36.16
CA ILE A 377 -16.92 -45.93 -36.49
C ILE A 377 -16.05 -46.95 -37.21
N VAL A 378 -16.07 -48.21 -36.76
CA VAL A 378 -15.27 -49.30 -37.33
C VAL A 378 -15.96 -49.84 -38.58
N ASP A 379 -15.72 -49.21 -39.73
CA ASP A 379 -16.27 -49.58 -41.05
C ASP A 379 -15.32 -50.41 -41.93
N LYS A 380 -14.03 -50.41 -41.58
CA LYS A 380 -12.89 -51.11 -42.21
C LYS A 380 -11.78 -51.40 -41.16
N PRO A 381 -10.66 -52.06 -41.51
CA PRO A 381 -9.47 -52.15 -40.65
C PRO A 381 -8.79 -50.79 -40.45
N ILE A 382 -8.29 -50.53 -39.24
CA ILE A 382 -7.83 -49.18 -38.84
C ILE A 382 -6.52 -49.26 -38.08
N GLU A 383 -5.53 -48.52 -38.56
CA GLU A 383 -4.23 -48.32 -37.91
C GLU A 383 -3.97 -46.80 -37.85
N ILE A 384 -3.94 -46.23 -36.64
CA ILE A 384 -3.76 -44.79 -36.43
C ILE A 384 -2.84 -44.57 -35.24
N ASN A 385 -1.81 -43.75 -35.42
CA ASN A 385 -0.81 -43.44 -34.41
C ASN A 385 -0.85 -41.95 -34.06
N ALA A 386 -0.75 -41.60 -32.78
CA ALA A 386 -0.63 -40.23 -32.32
C ALA A 386 0.79 -39.70 -32.58
N MET A 387 0.88 -38.52 -33.19
CA MET A 387 2.11 -37.81 -33.49
C MET A 387 2.25 -36.63 -32.54
N TYR A 388 3.48 -36.41 -32.08
CA TYR A 388 3.82 -35.42 -31.08
C TYR A 388 4.98 -34.56 -31.57
N GLU A 389 4.90 -33.26 -31.27
CA GLU A 389 6.02 -32.34 -31.41
C GLU A 389 6.67 -32.10 -30.04
N LYS A 390 7.99 -31.90 -30.03
CA LYS A 390 8.75 -31.67 -28.81
C LYS A 390 8.82 -30.18 -28.49
N GLN A 391 8.65 -29.86 -27.22
CA GLN A 391 8.87 -28.52 -26.68
C GLN A 391 9.90 -28.55 -25.54
N TYR A 392 10.68 -27.49 -25.45
CA TYR A 392 11.61 -27.23 -24.35
C TYR A 392 11.17 -26.01 -23.55
N ARG A 393 11.45 -26.02 -22.24
CA ARG A 393 11.24 -24.86 -21.37
C ARG A 393 12.32 -23.83 -21.65
N VAL A 394 11.89 -22.59 -21.88
CA VAL A 394 12.72 -21.41 -21.72
C VAL A 394 12.33 -20.79 -20.39
N TYR A 395 13.27 -20.74 -19.45
CA TYR A 395 13.10 -20.15 -18.12
C TYR A 395 13.93 -18.87 -18.00
N VAL A 396 13.28 -17.78 -17.62
CA VAL A 396 13.94 -16.48 -17.38
C VAL A 396 14.01 -16.21 -15.88
N GLU A 397 15.18 -16.39 -15.29
CA GLU A 397 15.49 -16.00 -13.91
C GLU A 397 15.75 -14.48 -13.87
N SER A 398 14.69 -13.71 -13.65
CA SER A 398 14.72 -12.25 -13.50
C SER A 398 14.12 -11.80 -12.18
N PHE A 399 14.58 -10.65 -11.66
CA PHE A 399 13.96 -9.99 -10.52
C PHE A 399 12.63 -9.28 -10.90
N PHE A 400 12.42 -9.03 -12.20
CA PHE A 400 11.21 -8.40 -12.74
C PHE A 400 10.72 -9.11 -14.02
N ASP A 401 9.41 -9.31 -14.11
CA ASP A 401 8.72 -10.01 -15.21
C ASP A 401 8.54 -9.10 -16.44
N LEU A 402 9.64 -8.74 -17.12
CA LEU A 402 9.67 -7.76 -18.22
C LEU A 402 10.28 -8.27 -19.53
N LEU A 403 10.72 -9.53 -19.54
CA LEU A 403 11.25 -10.21 -20.71
C LEU A 403 10.20 -11.15 -21.29
N GLU A 404 9.73 -10.85 -22.50
CA GLU A 404 8.92 -11.79 -23.25
C GLU A 404 9.83 -12.85 -23.88
N GLY A 405 9.64 -14.10 -23.45
CA GLY A 405 10.48 -15.23 -23.82
C GLY A 405 10.54 -16.33 -22.77
N ASP A 406 10.06 -16.10 -21.54
CA ASP A 406 9.73 -17.22 -20.64
C ASP A 406 8.53 -17.98 -21.20
N GLY A 407 8.67 -19.30 -21.38
CA GLY A 407 7.59 -20.13 -21.92
C GLY A 407 8.01 -21.55 -22.26
N TRP A 408 7.19 -22.19 -23.08
CA TRP A 408 7.47 -23.47 -23.72
C TRP A 408 7.47 -23.24 -25.23
N PHE A 409 8.56 -23.64 -25.89
CA PHE A 409 8.80 -23.37 -27.30
C PHE A 409 9.12 -24.68 -28.03
N PHE A 410 8.73 -24.77 -29.30
CA PHE A 410 8.94 -25.97 -30.10
C PHE A 410 10.43 -26.17 -30.43
N GLU A 411 10.86 -27.42 -30.54
CA GLU A 411 12.22 -27.78 -30.95
C GLU A 411 12.55 -27.18 -32.33
N GLY A 412 13.65 -26.43 -32.39
CA GLY A 412 14.08 -25.68 -33.58
C GLY A 412 13.39 -24.33 -33.80
N GLN A 413 12.44 -23.93 -32.93
CA GLN A 413 11.83 -22.60 -32.99
C GLN A 413 12.88 -21.52 -32.70
N LEU A 414 12.82 -20.41 -33.43
CA LEU A 414 13.62 -19.23 -33.16
C LEU A 414 12.94 -18.38 -32.08
N LEU A 415 13.50 -18.41 -30.86
CA LEU A 415 13.15 -17.49 -29.79
C LEU A 415 13.74 -16.12 -30.11
N LYS A 416 12.89 -15.10 -30.22
CA LYS A 416 13.27 -13.69 -30.20
C LYS A 416 12.91 -13.12 -28.84
N LEU A 417 13.91 -12.75 -28.04
CA LEU A 417 13.68 -12.11 -26.74
C LEU A 417 13.26 -10.66 -26.95
N SER A 418 12.03 -10.32 -26.56
CA SER A 418 11.55 -8.94 -26.52
C SER A 418 11.69 -8.37 -25.11
N ILE A 419 12.14 -7.12 -25.04
CA ILE A 419 12.41 -6.40 -23.79
C ILE A 419 11.37 -5.29 -23.71
N ASN A 420 10.26 -5.56 -23.02
CA ASN A 420 9.11 -4.65 -22.99
C ASN A 420 9.43 -3.35 -22.25
N ASP A 421 10.16 -3.47 -21.14
CA ASP A 421 10.81 -2.33 -20.49
C ASP A 421 12.21 -2.73 -20.02
N SER A 422 13.16 -1.82 -20.14
CA SER A 422 14.53 -1.97 -19.63
C SER A 422 14.73 -1.25 -18.29
N VAL A 423 13.71 -0.57 -17.79
CA VAL A 423 13.72 0.22 -16.57
C VAL A 423 12.48 -0.08 -15.72
N VAL A 424 12.64 -0.22 -14.40
CA VAL A 424 11.54 -0.45 -13.46
C VAL A 424 11.55 0.61 -12.38
N GLU A 425 10.61 1.54 -12.41
CA GLU A 425 10.45 2.53 -11.34
C GLU A 425 9.61 1.94 -10.19
N VAL A 426 10.22 1.79 -9.02
CA VAL A 426 9.59 1.20 -7.82
C VAL A 426 9.00 2.30 -6.91
N GLY A 427 9.13 3.56 -7.31
CA GLY A 427 8.72 4.74 -6.55
C GLY A 427 9.81 5.23 -5.59
N GLY A 428 9.53 6.37 -4.92
CA GLY A 428 10.44 6.94 -3.92
C GLY A 428 11.80 7.41 -4.45
N GLY A 429 11.96 7.61 -5.76
CA GLY A 429 13.24 7.94 -6.39
C GLY A 429 14.19 6.74 -6.53
N ILE A 430 13.65 5.52 -6.59
CA ILE A 430 14.42 4.29 -6.85
C ILE A 430 13.92 3.65 -8.14
N ARG A 431 14.85 3.27 -9.02
CA ARG A 431 14.56 2.43 -10.19
C ARG A 431 15.64 1.39 -10.41
N PHE A 432 15.30 0.35 -11.15
CA PHE A 432 16.24 -0.67 -11.60
C PHE A 432 16.37 -0.57 -13.11
N ARG A 433 17.59 -0.63 -13.64
CA ARG A 433 17.86 -0.68 -15.08
C ARG A 433 18.49 -2.02 -15.43
N LEU A 434 17.93 -2.72 -16.42
CA LEU A 434 18.49 -3.94 -16.98
C LEU A 434 19.85 -3.59 -17.60
N THR A 435 20.91 -4.34 -17.25
CA THR A 435 22.26 -4.10 -17.78
C THR A 435 22.74 -5.20 -18.70
N LYS A 436 22.47 -6.47 -18.36
CA LYS A 436 22.88 -7.64 -19.14
C LYS A 436 21.83 -8.74 -19.08
N ILE A 437 21.73 -9.49 -20.17
CA ILE A 437 21.11 -10.82 -20.20
C ILE A 437 22.24 -11.85 -20.28
N ILE A 438 22.19 -12.88 -19.44
CA ILE A 438 23.18 -13.97 -19.39
C ILE A 438 22.56 -15.21 -20.02
N TYR A 439 23.24 -15.77 -21.02
CA TYR A 439 22.88 -17.03 -21.67
C TYR A 439 24.14 -17.88 -21.84
N GLN A 440 24.14 -19.11 -21.31
CA GLN A 440 25.31 -20.02 -21.34
C GLN A 440 26.62 -19.34 -20.86
N ASP A 441 26.55 -18.63 -19.73
CA ASP A 441 27.63 -17.85 -19.12
C ASP A 441 28.21 -16.72 -19.99
N MET A 442 27.58 -16.39 -21.13
CA MET A 442 27.89 -15.22 -21.96
C MET A 442 26.95 -14.06 -21.63
N GLU A 443 27.52 -12.86 -21.51
CA GLU A 443 26.77 -11.62 -21.29
C GLU A 443 26.40 -10.91 -22.60
N PHE A 444 25.12 -10.55 -22.74
CA PHE A 444 24.56 -9.82 -23.88
C PHE A 444 24.06 -8.45 -23.45
N ASP A 445 24.34 -7.43 -24.26
CA ASP A 445 23.85 -6.06 -24.07
C ASP A 445 22.36 -5.94 -24.45
N VAL A 446 21.61 -5.22 -23.62
CA VAL A 446 20.16 -4.95 -23.74
C VAL A 446 19.78 -4.22 -25.04
N SER A 447 20.75 -3.64 -25.75
CA SER A 447 20.55 -2.89 -27.00
C SER A 447 20.50 -3.77 -28.26
N ARG A 448 20.58 -5.09 -28.13
CA ARG A 448 20.53 -6.04 -29.26
C ARG A 448 19.33 -6.97 -29.11
N GLU A 449 18.62 -7.19 -30.22
CA GLU A 449 17.71 -8.33 -30.34
C GLU A 449 18.51 -9.62 -30.19
N LEU A 450 18.17 -10.42 -29.17
CA LEU A 450 18.82 -11.71 -28.92
C LEU A 450 17.96 -12.83 -29.50
N GLU A 451 18.46 -13.44 -30.57
CA GLU A 451 17.83 -14.58 -31.25
C GLU A 451 18.50 -15.89 -30.81
N ILE A 452 17.72 -16.85 -30.32
CA ILE A 452 18.20 -18.15 -29.85
C ILE A 452 17.37 -19.26 -30.50
N VAL A 453 18.02 -20.27 -31.08
CA VAL A 453 17.32 -21.48 -31.54
C VAL A 453 17.09 -22.39 -30.35
N VAL A 454 15.84 -22.84 -30.14
CA VAL A 454 15.46 -23.69 -29.01
C VAL A 454 15.75 -25.16 -29.35
N ASP A 455 16.98 -25.62 -29.09
CA ASP A 455 17.45 -26.99 -29.32
C ASP A 455 17.43 -27.89 -28.06
N LYS A 456 17.27 -27.28 -26.88
CA LYS A 456 17.27 -27.91 -25.54
C LYS A 456 16.66 -26.93 -24.51
N PRO A 457 16.51 -27.31 -23.23
CA PRO A 457 16.11 -26.36 -22.18
C PRO A 457 17.06 -25.16 -22.11
N ILE A 458 16.48 -23.96 -21.98
CA ILE A 458 17.23 -22.69 -21.93
C ILE A 458 16.95 -22.02 -20.59
N HIS A 459 18.01 -21.72 -19.85
CA HIS A 459 17.94 -20.87 -18.66
C HIS A 459 18.65 -19.55 -18.96
N LEU A 460 17.94 -18.45 -18.77
CA LEU A 460 18.42 -17.09 -18.93
C LEU A 460 18.46 -16.42 -17.56
N ARG A 461 19.47 -15.58 -17.30
CA ARG A 461 19.53 -14.72 -16.10
C ARG A 461 19.64 -13.25 -16.49
N THR A 462 19.20 -12.36 -15.60
CA THR A 462 19.33 -10.91 -15.80
C THR A 462 20.17 -10.24 -14.73
N ASN A 463 21.06 -9.33 -15.13
CA ASN A 463 21.72 -8.41 -14.21
C ASN A 463 21.02 -7.05 -14.24
N TRP A 464 20.73 -6.50 -13.05
CA TRP A 464 20.06 -5.22 -12.87
C TRP A 464 20.97 -4.25 -12.08
N ALA A 465 21.14 -3.04 -12.59
CA ALA A 465 21.73 -1.93 -11.84
C ALA A 465 20.64 -1.21 -11.06
N VAL A 466 20.92 -0.90 -9.79
CA VAL A 466 20.06 -0.01 -8.98
C VAL A 466 20.44 1.43 -9.32
N GLU A 467 19.46 2.26 -9.64
CA GLU A 467 19.64 3.69 -9.86
C GLU A 467 18.77 4.51 -8.90
N TYR A 468 19.33 5.63 -8.44
CA TYR A 468 18.69 6.56 -7.53
C TYR A 468 18.47 7.91 -8.21
N PHE A 469 17.30 8.51 -8.02
CA PHE A 469 17.04 9.86 -8.49
C PHE A 469 17.75 10.86 -7.58
N VAL A 470 18.51 11.75 -8.19
CA VAL A 470 19.30 12.75 -7.51
C VAL A 470 18.92 14.13 -8.04
N THR A 471 18.36 14.94 -7.14
CA THR A 471 18.02 16.34 -7.39
C THR A 471 18.87 17.22 -6.48
N VAL A 472 19.58 18.16 -7.10
CA VAL A 472 20.36 19.19 -6.41
C VAL A 472 19.81 20.54 -6.84
N VAL A 473 19.23 21.27 -5.88
CA VAL A 473 18.64 22.60 -6.07
C VAL A 473 19.45 23.67 -5.38
N SER A 474 19.26 24.92 -5.76
CA SER A 474 19.81 26.09 -5.06
C SER A 474 18.73 26.90 -4.38
N THR A 475 19.04 27.45 -3.19
CA THR A 475 18.16 28.45 -2.56
C THR A 475 18.08 29.76 -3.36
N HIS A 476 19.07 30.06 -4.19
CA HIS A 476 19.18 31.29 -4.98
C HIS A 476 19.93 31.04 -6.31
N GLY A 477 19.62 31.80 -7.36
CA GLY A 477 20.27 31.63 -8.68
C GLY A 477 19.57 30.57 -9.53
N ALA A 478 20.33 29.66 -10.13
CA ALA A 478 19.77 28.54 -10.89
C ALA A 478 19.03 27.57 -9.95
N GLU A 479 17.72 27.43 -10.16
CA GLU A 479 16.83 26.65 -9.28
C GLU A 479 17.26 25.18 -9.18
N ILE A 480 17.65 24.57 -10.32
CA ILE A 480 18.18 23.21 -10.42
C ILE A 480 19.65 23.29 -10.87
N LEU A 481 20.56 22.73 -10.06
CA LEU A 481 21.98 22.57 -10.36
C LEU A 481 22.27 21.20 -11.00
N PHE A 482 21.52 20.17 -10.62
CA PHE A 482 21.64 18.82 -11.15
C PHE A 482 20.33 18.05 -10.96
N GLU A 483 19.84 17.39 -11.99
CA GLU A 483 18.69 16.49 -11.90
C GLU A 483 18.87 15.33 -12.90
N ARG A 484 18.95 14.10 -12.39
CA ARG A 484 18.91 12.84 -13.17
C ARG A 484 18.94 11.62 -12.24
N TRP A 485 18.68 10.46 -12.84
CA TRP A 485 19.00 9.16 -12.29
C TRP A 485 20.51 8.89 -12.32
N MET A 486 21.04 8.28 -11.27
CA MET A 486 22.46 7.95 -11.08
C MET A 486 22.60 6.52 -10.53
N GLU A 487 23.57 5.75 -11.04
CA GLU A 487 23.79 4.37 -10.61
C GLU A 487 24.30 4.28 -9.17
N ASN A 488 23.85 3.27 -8.42
CA ASN A 488 24.29 3.02 -7.05
C ASN A 488 25.81 2.79 -6.98
N GLY A 489 26.51 3.55 -6.12
CA GLY A 489 27.96 3.55 -6.03
C GLY A 489 28.67 4.48 -7.02
N SER A 490 27.93 5.22 -7.88
CA SER A 490 28.51 6.30 -8.68
C SER A 490 28.80 7.55 -7.85
N MET A 491 29.74 8.38 -8.32
CA MET A 491 30.06 9.66 -7.68
C MET A 491 29.22 10.79 -8.30
N LEU A 492 28.45 11.47 -7.47
CA LEU A 492 27.84 12.76 -7.79
C LEU A 492 28.90 13.85 -7.69
N LEU A 493 29.16 14.54 -8.80
CA LEU A 493 30.00 15.73 -8.87
C LEU A 493 29.14 16.93 -9.31
N VAL A 494 28.95 17.90 -8.43
CA VAL A 494 28.15 19.12 -8.70
C VAL A 494 28.86 20.33 -8.12
N GLU A 495 28.84 21.44 -8.86
CA GLU A 495 29.42 22.73 -8.47
C GLU A 495 28.29 23.74 -8.32
N ALA A 496 28.22 24.38 -7.15
CA ALA A 496 27.38 25.56 -6.92
C ALA A 496 28.23 26.83 -7.18
N PRO A 497 27.65 27.93 -7.69
CA PRO A 497 28.34 29.21 -7.71
C PRO A 497 28.82 29.65 -6.30
N ASP A 498 30.08 30.06 -6.16
CA ASP A 498 30.61 30.58 -4.88
C ASP A 498 29.85 31.82 -4.39
N GLU A 499 29.54 32.72 -5.31
CA GLU A 499 28.66 33.86 -5.09
C GLU A 499 27.78 34.16 -6.30
N ILE A 500 26.59 34.70 -6.01
CA ILE A 500 25.60 35.17 -6.97
C ILE A 500 25.39 36.65 -6.66
N VAL A 501 25.91 37.54 -7.52
CA VAL A 501 25.80 38.99 -7.35
C VAL A 501 24.64 39.51 -8.20
N TRP A 502 23.82 40.38 -7.62
CA TRP A 502 22.74 41.09 -8.33
C TRP A 502 23.03 42.59 -8.37
N ASP A 503 22.61 43.26 -9.46
CA ASP A 503 22.86 44.69 -9.72
C ASP A 503 22.12 45.67 -8.78
N ASN A 504 21.62 45.19 -7.64
CA ASN A 504 20.81 45.92 -6.67
C ASN A 504 21.46 46.00 -5.28
N ASN A 505 22.79 45.94 -5.20
CA ASN A 505 23.54 45.93 -3.94
C ASN A 505 23.19 44.75 -3.00
N THR A 506 22.79 43.62 -3.58
CA THR A 506 22.56 42.34 -2.89
C THR A 506 23.46 41.26 -3.51
N LYS A 507 23.98 40.34 -2.70
CA LYS A 507 24.57 39.10 -3.19
C LYS A 507 24.22 37.91 -2.31
N ALA A 508 24.18 36.72 -2.88
CA ALA A 508 24.14 35.46 -2.15
C ALA A 508 25.55 34.86 -2.16
N VAL A 509 26.03 34.38 -1.02
CA VAL A 509 27.31 33.66 -0.90
C VAL A 509 27.01 32.24 -0.43
N PHE A 510 27.62 31.24 -1.08
CA PHE A 510 27.44 29.84 -0.71
C PHE A 510 27.81 29.62 0.77
N SER A 511 26.98 28.91 1.52
CA SER A 511 27.20 28.67 2.96
C SER A 511 27.40 27.22 3.33
N LYS A 512 26.67 26.28 2.70
CA LYS A 512 26.76 24.83 2.92
C LYS A 512 25.80 24.09 1.98
N TRP A 513 25.96 22.78 1.92
CA TRP A 513 24.92 21.87 1.44
C TRP A 513 23.99 21.46 2.59
N SER A 514 22.72 21.18 2.29
CA SER A 514 21.73 20.73 3.30
C SER A 514 22.13 19.43 4.03
N ILE A 515 22.98 18.62 3.41
CA ILE A 515 23.46 17.33 3.92
C ILE A 515 24.62 17.44 4.93
N GLY A 516 25.16 18.64 5.18
CA GLY A 516 26.24 18.85 6.15
C GLY A 516 27.20 19.98 5.77
N ARG A 517 28.15 20.30 6.66
CA ARG A 517 29.22 21.25 6.33
C ARG A 517 30.21 20.62 5.35
N CYS A 518 30.08 21.00 4.08
CA CYS A 518 31.22 21.13 3.20
C CYS A 518 31.50 22.63 3.11
N ASP A 519 32.72 23.05 3.47
CA ASP A 519 33.15 24.45 3.36
C ASP A 519 33.54 24.82 1.90
N SER A 520 33.09 24.00 0.95
CA SER A 520 33.35 24.10 -0.50
C SER A 520 32.02 24.01 -1.26
N SER A 521 31.91 24.86 -2.27
CA SER A 521 30.84 24.88 -3.28
C SER A 521 30.89 23.69 -4.25
N TYR A 522 31.98 22.93 -4.25
CA TYR A 522 32.09 21.64 -4.93
C TYR A 522 31.56 20.52 -4.02
N LEU A 523 30.53 19.82 -4.49
CA LEU A 523 30.02 18.59 -3.90
C LEU A 523 30.59 17.37 -4.62
N ASN A 524 31.20 16.46 -3.86
CA ASN A 524 31.59 15.14 -4.32
C ASN A 524 31.04 14.09 -3.34
N LEU A 525 30.05 13.31 -3.77
CA LEU A 525 29.27 12.42 -2.90
C LEU A 525 28.99 11.07 -3.56
N LEU A 526 29.16 9.97 -2.83
CA LEU A 526 28.78 8.64 -3.28
C LEU A 526 27.25 8.47 -3.25
N VAL A 527 26.64 8.14 -4.39
CA VAL A 527 25.19 7.94 -4.52
C VAL A 527 24.83 6.53 -4.05
N THR A 528 24.26 6.42 -2.85
CA THR A 528 23.86 5.13 -2.23
C THR A 528 22.37 5.04 -1.85
N ARG A 529 21.60 6.07 -2.18
CA ARG A 529 20.17 6.24 -1.91
C ARG A 529 19.62 7.42 -2.74
N PRO A 530 18.29 7.63 -2.82
CA PRO A 530 17.73 8.87 -3.36
C PRO A 530 18.26 10.08 -2.60
N LEU A 531 18.53 11.17 -3.32
CA LEU A 531 19.15 12.38 -2.77
C LEU A 531 18.39 13.63 -3.21
N TYR A 532 17.96 14.42 -2.24
CA TYR A 532 17.46 15.77 -2.44
C TYR A 532 18.36 16.73 -1.67
N ILE A 533 19.20 17.48 -2.38
CA ILE A 533 20.28 18.30 -1.82
C ILE A 533 20.04 19.76 -2.16
N ILE A 534 20.22 20.64 -1.18
CA ILE A 534 20.03 22.09 -1.35
C ILE A 534 21.37 22.79 -1.15
N ALA A 535 21.79 23.60 -2.11
CA ALA A 535 22.82 24.61 -1.90
C ALA A 535 22.22 25.78 -1.11
N GLU A 536 22.59 25.91 0.16
CA GLU A 536 22.16 26.99 1.03
C GLU A 536 23.10 28.18 0.91
N TYR A 537 22.54 29.34 0.58
CA TYR A 537 23.28 30.60 0.49
C TYR A 537 22.86 31.56 1.60
N ARG A 538 23.82 32.35 2.08
CA ARG A 538 23.57 33.51 2.95
C ARG A 538 23.42 34.75 2.07
N ILE A 539 22.41 35.56 2.36
CA ILE A 539 22.23 36.86 1.70
C ILE A 539 23.10 37.90 2.40
N TYR A 540 23.85 38.66 1.61
CA TYR A 540 24.59 39.83 2.02
C TYR A 540 24.01 41.06 1.32
N TYR A 541 23.90 42.15 2.06
CA TYR A 541 23.54 43.46 1.54
C TYR A 541 24.74 44.39 1.64
N PHE A 542 24.94 45.25 0.64
CA PHE A 542 25.95 46.28 0.72
C PHE A 542 25.46 47.41 1.64
N VAL A 543 26.26 47.73 2.64
CA VAL A 543 26.10 48.90 3.49
C VAL A 543 27.06 49.96 2.99
N GLU A 544 26.52 51.07 2.50
CA GLU A 544 27.31 52.22 2.06
C GLU A 544 27.40 53.24 3.20
N ILE A 545 28.61 53.54 3.65
CA ILE A 545 28.90 54.54 4.68
C ILE A 545 29.42 55.81 4.01
N ASP A 546 28.69 56.90 4.19
CA ASP A 546 29.05 58.25 3.74
C ASP A 546 29.31 59.13 4.97
N SER A 547 30.43 59.85 5.01
CA SER A 547 30.76 60.72 6.14
C SER A 547 31.85 61.72 5.79
N LEU A 548 31.60 62.99 6.10
CA LEU A 548 32.57 64.08 5.97
C LEU A 548 33.80 63.91 6.88
N TYR A 549 33.64 63.17 7.99
CA TYR A 549 34.69 62.92 8.98
C TYR A 549 34.97 61.40 9.10
N PRO A 550 36.23 60.94 9.29
CA PRO A 550 36.54 59.51 9.31
C PRO A 550 35.74 58.73 10.36
N THR A 551 35.20 57.57 10.00
CA THR A 551 34.50 56.64 10.91
C THR A 551 35.27 55.33 11.05
N ASN A 552 35.06 54.60 12.15
CA ASN A 552 35.68 53.28 12.34
C ASN A 552 34.97 52.22 11.49
N ILE A 553 33.65 52.36 11.30
CA ILE A 553 32.90 51.60 10.30
C ILE A 553 33.22 52.10 8.87
N LYS A 554 33.27 51.16 7.91
CA LYS A 554 33.50 51.40 6.48
C LYS A 554 32.39 50.74 5.64
N SER A 555 32.22 51.18 4.40
CA SER A 555 31.33 50.53 3.44
C SER A 555 31.75 49.07 3.18
N GLY A 556 30.79 48.17 3.02
CA GLY A 556 31.07 46.75 2.78
C GLY A 556 29.83 45.86 2.75
N TRP A 557 30.06 44.59 2.42
CA TRP A 557 29.03 43.55 2.40
C TRP A 557 28.78 43.01 3.82
N VAL A 558 27.52 43.01 4.25
CA VAL A 558 27.10 42.54 5.58
C VAL A 558 25.99 41.49 5.44
N GLU A 559 26.09 40.39 6.20
CA GLU A 559 25.10 39.31 6.18
C GLU A 559 23.74 39.79 6.70
N LYS A 560 22.67 39.45 5.98
CA LYS A 560 21.27 39.79 6.28
C LYS A 560 20.90 39.39 7.71
N GLY A 561 20.35 40.34 8.46
CA GLY A 561 19.97 40.18 9.86
C GLY A 561 21.12 40.40 10.86
N THR A 562 22.37 40.57 10.40
CA THR A 562 23.47 40.96 11.27
C THR A 562 23.19 42.31 11.89
N ARG A 563 23.40 42.39 13.21
CA ARG A 563 23.33 43.64 13.96
C ARG A 563 24.69 44.30 13.96
N ILE A 564 24.88 45.33 13.13
CA ILE A 564 26.14 46.07 13.06
C ILE A 564 26.18 47.22 14.05
N PHE A 565 27.38 47.47 14.59
CA PHE A 565 27.68 48.66 15.37
C PHE A 565 28.20 49.74 14.42
N LEU A 566 27.45 50.84 14.31
CA LEU A 566 27.80 51.99 13.50
C LEU A 566 28.83 52.84 14.24
N ASP A 567 30.05 52.32 14.35
CA ASP A 567 31.11 52.95 15.14
C ASP A 567 31.60 54.25 14.47
N THR A 568 31.13 55.37 15.02
CA THR A 568 31.56 56.72 14.67
C THR A 568 32.86 57.12 15.38
N GLY A 569 33.52 56.22 16.11
CA GLY A 569 34.69 56.54 16.93
C GLY A 569 34.33 57.56 18.02
N PRO A 570 35.24 58.50 18.35
CA PRO A 570 34.92 59.58 19.28
C PRO A 570 33.78 60.44 18.72
N ARG A 571 32.65 60.47 19.43
CA ARG A 571 31.47 61.29 19.06
C ARG A 571 31.68 62.78 19.27
N LEU A 572 32.65 63.16 20.11
CA LEU A 572 33.14 64.51 20.29
C LEU A 572 34.60 64.51 19.89
N ARG A 573 34.99 65.41 18.98
CA ARG A 573 36.36 65.51 18.45
C ARG A 573 36.75 66.96 18.39
N GLU A 574 37.83 67.35 19.05
CA GLU A 574 38.43 68.65 18.78
C GLU A 574 39.07 68.63 17.40
N ILE A 575 38.73 69.63 16.57
CA ILE A 575 39.24 69.79 15.20
C ILE A 575 40.22 70.96 15.10
N ALA A 576 40.14 71.91 16.03
CA ALA A 576 41.11 72.99 16.28
C ALA A 576 40.91 73.50 17.72
N ASP A 577 41.82 74.33 18.24
CA ASP A 577 41.60 74.94 19.56
C ASP A 577 40.28 75.75 19.57
N GLY A 578 39.47 75.52 20.61
CA GLY A 578 38.14 76.09 20.74
C GLY A 578 37.08 75.62 19.74
N ARG A 579 37.37 74.66 18.85
CA ARG A 579 36.41 74.07 17.88
C ARG A 579 36.36 72.55 17.99
N ARG A 580 35.16 72.00 18.15
CA ARG A 580 34.92 70.56 18.14
C ARG A 580 33.78 70.18 17.20
N VAL A 581 33.78 68.95 16.70
CA VAL A 581 32.61 68.37 16.03
C VAL A 581 31.95 67.35 16.94
N LYS A 582 30.62 67.36 16.89
CA LYS A 582 29.73 66.50 17.66
C LYS A 582 28.90 65.67 16.70
N PHE A 583 28.99 64.36 16.84
CA PHE A 583 28.13 63.43 16.14
C PHE A 583 26.69 63.58 16.66
N VAL A 584 25.75 63.82 15.74
CA VAL A 584 24.32 64.00 16.07
C VAL A 584 23.52 62.74 15.78
N GLY A 585 23.78 62.08 14.65
CA GLY A 585 23.04 60.89 14.24
C GLY A 585 23.42 60.40 12.85
N TRP A 586 22.86 59.26 12.45
CA TRP A 586 22.93 58.74 11.08
C TRP A 586 21.63 59.11 10.34
N THR A 587 21.69 59.31 9.03
CA THR A 587 20.47 59.51 8.21
C THR A 587 19.51 58.34 8.37
N ASP A 588 18.21 58.62 8.37
CA ASP A 588 17.11 57.64 8.52
C ASP A 588 17.19 56.75 9.78
N MET A 589 17.81 57.25 10.86
CA MET A 589 17.90 56.57 12.15
C MET A 589 17.59 57.48 13.36
N ASP A 590 16.74 57.00 14.27
CA ASP A 590 16.41 57.66 15.54
C ASP A 590 17.55 57.56 16.57
N GLY A 591 18.71 58.16 16.27
CA GLY A 591 19.85 58.33 17.19
C GLY A 591 20.60 57.05 17.62
N GLY A 592 20.20 55.88 17.14
CA GLY A 592 20.83 54.60 17.46
C GLY A 592 22.21 54.41 16.79
N LEU A 593 23.14 53.75 17.51
CA LEU A 593 24.40 53.24 16.91
C LEU A 593 24.31 51.76 16.47
N TRP A 594 23.14 51.15 16.57
CA TRP A 594 22.96 49.74 16.22
C TRP A 594 21.83 49.60 15.21
N MET A 595 22.09 48.91 14.11
CA MET A 595 21.06 48.56 13.14
C MET A 595 21.12 47.08 12.77
N ASN A 596 19.98 46.51 12.42
CA ASN A 596 19.91 45.21 11.77
C ASN A 596 19.91 45.42 10.26
N VAL A 597 20.83 44.80 9.52
CA VAL A 597 20.92 44.96 8.07
C VAL A 597 19.88 44.06 7.39
N THR A 598 18.69 44.61 7.09
CA THR A 598 17.56 43.87 6.51
C THR A 598 17.35 44.11 5.01
N LYS A 599 18.02 45.11 4.45
CA LYS A 599 18.03 45.52 3.03
C LYS A 599 19.35 46.27 2.72
N PRO A 600 19.70 46.50 1.44
CA PRO A 600 20.76 47.45 1.09
C PRO A 600 20.44 48.83 1.64
N VAL A 601 21.45 49.54 2.15
CA VAL A 601 21.27 50.82 2.83
C VAL A 601 22.48 51.72 2.64
N LYS A 602 22.22 53.00 2.38
CA LYS A 602 23.21 54.07 2.45
C LYS A 602 22.96 54.88 3.72
N LEU A 603 24.00 55.07 4.52
CA LEU A 603 23.95 55.84 5.76
C LEU A 603 24.91 57.02 5.66
N SER A 604 24.43 58.23 5.97
CA SER A 604 25.31 59.39 6.07
C SER A 604 25.46 59.82 7.52
N ALA A 605 26.70 60.02 7.99
CA ALA A 605 26.97 60.49 9.34
C ALA A 605 26.74 62.01 9.43
N HIS A 606 25.83 62.45 10.31
CA HIS A 606 25.57 63.86 10.55
C HIS A 606 26.38 64.39 11.73
N TRP A 607 27.17 65.42 11.47
CA TRP A 607 28.07 66.08 12.43
C TRP A 607 27.72 67.56 12.51
N VAL A 608 27.66 68.10 13.72
CA VAL A 608 27.50 69.54 14.00
C VAL A 608 28.77 70.06 14.63
N GLU A 609 29.23 71.23 14.19
CA GLU A 609 30.39 71.89 14.78
C GLU A 609 29.96 72.75 15.98
N GLU A 610 30.65 72.62 17.10
CA GLU A 610 30.47 73.39 18.34
C GLU A 610 31.74 74.18 18.66
N ILE A 611 31.56 75.36 19.24
CA ILE A 611 32.60 76.33 19.58
C ILE A 611 32.62 76.59 21.09
N ARG A 612 33.81 76.77 21.66
CA ARG A 612 34.04 77.04 23.09
C ARG A 612 33.78 78.51 23.44
N ILE A 613 32.83 78.74 24.34
CA ILE A 613 32.60 80.02 25.01
C ILE A 613 33.06 79.89 26.47
N ILE A 614 33.83 80.86 26.95
CA ILE A 614 34.30 80.94 28.34
C ILE A 614 33.67 82.16 29.00
N VAL A 615 33.12 82.00 30.20
CA VAL A 615 32.54 83.09 31.00
C VAL A 615 33.24 83.15 32.36
N THR A 616 33.93 84.26 32.62
CA THR A 616 34.73 84.51 33.81
C THR A 616 33.94 85.38 34.80
N LYS A 617 33.68 84.84 35.99
CA LYS A 617 33.06 85.52 37.13
C LYS A 617 34.12 85.73 38.24
N PRO A 618 33.88 86.62 39.24
CA PRO A 618 34.85 86.86 40.31
C PRO A 618 35.29 85.64 41.12
N SER A 619 34.49 84.57 41.15
CA SER A 619 34.73 83.34 41.92
C SER A 619 34.71 82.03 41.10
N GLU A 620 34.42 82.08 39.80
CA GLU A 620 34.22 80.89 38.97
C GLU A 620 34.52 81.17 37.48
N ILE A 621 35.04 80.16 36.77
CA ILE A 621 35.12 80.17 35.30
C ILE A 621 34.15 79.10 34.77
N SER A 622 33.15 79.51 34.01
CA SER A 622 32.23 78.61 33.30
C SER A 622 32.69 78.41 31.85
N VAL A 623 32.63 77.17 31.35
CA VAL A 623 33.01 76.83 29.98
C VAL A 623 31.86 76.08 29.32
N THR A 624 31.30 76.66 28.26
CA THR A 624 30.16 76.09 27.53
C THR A 624 30.54 75.91 26.05
N TRP A 625 30.09 74.82 25.45
CA TRP A 625 30.29 74.54 24.03
C TRP A 625 28.95 74.63 23.30
N VAL A 626 28.89 75.43 22.24
CA VAL A 626 27.63 75.80 21.57
C VAL A 626 27.76 75.63 20.05
N PRO A 627 26.73 75.13 19.33
CA PRO A 627 26.80 74.97 17.88
C PRO A 627 27.13 76.27 17.14
N ILE A 628 27.96 76.19 16.10
CA ILE A 628 28.31 77.33 15.25
C ILE A 628 27.04 77.95 14.63
N GLY A 629 26.99 79.29 14.61
CA GLY A 629 25.84 80.06 14.15
C GLY A 629 24.69 80.20 15.16
N SER A 630 24.81 79.64 16.37
CA SER A 630 23.86 79.87 17.46
C SER A 630 24.00 81.27 18.05
N VAL A 631 22.97 81.69 18.79
CA VAL A 631 22.96 82.91 19.60
C VAL A 631 22.85 82.49 21.07
N VAL A 632 23.67 83.07 21.95
CA VAL A 632 23.72 82.77 23.39
C VAL A 632 23.53 84.06 24.18
N GLU A 633 22.70 84.02 25.23
CA GLU A 633 22.54 85.11 26.19
C GLU A 633 23.30 84.79 27.48
N ILE A 634 24.03 85.77 28.02
CA ILE A 634 24.77 85.67 29.28
C ILE A 634 24.23 86.78 30.21
N GLU A 635 23.86 86.41 31.43
CA GLU A 635 23.32 87.32 32.44
C GLU A 635 24.23 87.41 33.68
N ALA A 636 24.37 88.62 34.21
CA ALA A 636 25.13 88.97 35.40
C ALA A 636 24.20 89.25 36.60
N GLU A 637 24.64 88.89 37.80
CA GLU A 637 23.93 89.21 39.04
C GLU A 637 24.25 90.66 39.46
N PRO A 638 23.27 91.57 39.61
CA PRO A 638 23.56 92.99 39.85
C PRO A 638 24.33 93.29 41.15
N ILE A 639 24.12 92.48 42.19
CA ILE A 639 24.77 92.58 43.50
C ILE A 639 25.11 91.18 43.99
N ILE A 640 26.36 90.97 44.42
CA ILE A 640 26.81 89.76 45.11
C ILE A 640 27.14 90.14 46.55
N GLN A 641 26.36 89.63 47.51
CA GLN A 641 26.63 89.87 48.93
C GLN A 641 27.83 89.03 49.38
N VAL A 642 28.87 89.66 49.94
CA VAL A 642 30.09 88.95 50.38
C VAL A 642 29.96 88.53 51.83
N ASP A 643 29.55 89.45 52.71
CA ASP A 643 29.20 89.20 54.10
C ASP A 643 28.24 90.31 54.62
N SER A 644 27.96 90.37 55.92
CA SER A 644 27.04 91.36 56.49
C SER A 644 27.53 92.81 56.41
N GLY A 645 28.83 93.04 56.19
CA GLY A 645 29.45 94.37 56.13
C GLY A 645 30.01 94.75 54.75
N ARG A 646 30.02 93.84 53.77
CA ARG A 646 30.59 94.02 52.43
C ARG A 646 29.72 93.45 51.31
N ARG A 647 29.64 94.17 50.19
CA ARG A 647 28.99 93.73 48.94
C ARG A 647 29.78 94.11 47.70
N LEU A 648 29.65 93.29 46.66
CA LEU A 648 30.12 93.58 45.30
C LEU A 648 28.94 94.03 44.44
N VAL A 649 29.14 95.08 43.64
CA VAL A 649 28.14 95.66 42.73
C VAL A 649 28.66 95.56 41.30
N PHE A 650 27.83 95.07 40.38
CA PHE A 650 28.21 94.84 38.98
C PHE A 650 28.54 96.17 38.27
N SER A 651 29.63 96.21 37.52
CA SER A 651 30.10 97.39 36.77
C SER A 651 30.05 97.26 35.25
N GLY A 652 30.10 96.05 34.69
CA GLY A 652 30.05 95.86 33.23
C GLY A 652 30.53 94.48 32.76
N PHE A 653 30.45 94.26 31.44
CA PHE A 653 31.04 93.11 30.76
C PHE A 653 32.36 93.50 30.10
N GLY A 654 33.27 92.54 29.97
CA GLY A 654 34.53 92.68 29.23
C GLY A 654 34.93 91.41 28.47
N GLY A 655 36.11 91.42 27.87
CA GLY A 655 36.62 90.34 27.01
C GLY A 655 36.25 90.55 25.55
N ASP A 656 35.77 89.51 24.88
CA ASP A 656 35.39 89.48 23.46
C ASP A 656 33.93 89.98 23.21
N VAL A 657 33.45 90.87 24.07
CA VAL A 657 32.15 91.56 23.96
C VAL A 657 32.33 93.05 24.20
N ASP A 658 31.66 93.86 23.39
CA ASP A 658 31.65 95.32 23.50
C ASP A 658 30.92 95.78 24.78
N ASP A 659 31.17 97.01 25.24
CA ASP A 659 30.61 97.60 26.46
C ASP A 659 29.07 97.68 26.41
N VAL A 660 28.39 96.74 27.07
CA VAL A 660 26.92 96.63 27.07
C VAL A 660 26.32 97.29 28.31
N GLN A 661 25.42 98.25 28.08
CA GLN A 661 24.58 98.81 29.14
C GLN A 661 23.49 97.81 29.58
N GLY A 662 23.66 97.24 30.77
CA GLY A 662 22.70 96.33 31.41
C GLY A 662 23.39 95.10 31.99
N ASN A 663 22.64 94.23 32.67
CA ASN A 663 23.17 93.00 33.26
C ASN A 663 23.10 91.79 32.30
N LYS A 664 22.90 92.00 30.99
CA LYS A 664 22.75 90.94 29.98
C LYS A 664 23.53 91.27 28.71
N VAL A 665 24.16 90.27 28.09
CA VAL A 665 24.82 90.37 26.78
C VAL A 665 24.46 89.18 25.89
N THR A 666 24.27 89.44 24.60
CA THR A 666 23.95 88.42 23.58
C THR A 666 25.14 88.26 22.63
N ILE A 667 25.63 87.03 22.46
CA ILE A 667 26.76 86.71 21.59
C ILE A 667 26.35 85.81 20.42
N TYR A 668 26.91 86.09 19.24
CA TYR A 668 26.86 85.19 18.09
C TYR A 668 28.05 84.22 18.12
N VAL A 669 27.79 82.93 17.90
CA VAL A 669 28.79 81.87 18.04
C VAL A 669 29.42 81.55 16.69
N ASP A 670 30.40 82.37 16.29
CA ASP A 670 31.19 82.25 15.05
C ASP A 670 32.65 81.83 15.30
N THR A 671 33.25 82.31 16.38
CA THR A 671 34.60 82.00 16.86
C THR A 671 34.60 81.68 18.34
N PRO A 672 35.66 81.06 18.90
CA PRO A 672 35.83 81.00 20.35
C PRO A 672 35.83 82.41 20.93
N LYS A 673 35.17 82.60 22.08
CA LYS A 673 35.06 83.90 22.79
C LYS A 673 35.17 83.73 24.30
N VAL A 674 35.74 84.73 24.96
CA VAL A 674 35.86 84.85 26.42
C VAL A 674 35.10 86.09 26.87
N VAL A 675 34.20 85.95 27.84
CA VAL A 675 33.40 87.04 28.42
C VAL A 675 33.72 87.16 29.90
N SER A 676 34.05 88.36 30.40
CA SER A 676 34.27 88.64 31.83
C SER A 676 33.16 89.49 32.42
N LEU A 677 32.80 89.24 33.69
CA LEU A 677 31.84 90.05 34.45
C LEU A 677 32.59 90.83 35.54
N GLU A 678 32.48 92.16 35.52
CA GLU A 678 33.24 93.08 36.39
C GLU A 678 32.40 93.63 37.55
N TYR A 679 33.03 93.91 38.70
CA TYR A 679 32.37 94.35 39.95
C TYR A 679 33.26 95.28 40.78
N TYR A 680 32.66 96.15 41.62
CA TYR A 680 33.33 96.98 42.64
C TYR A 680 32.76 96.77 44.06
N GLU A 681 33.52 97.13 45.11
CA GLU A 681 33.18 96.86 46.52
C GLU A 681 32.63 98.07 47.29
N GLU A 682 31.63 97.82 48.16
CA GLU A 682 31.08 98.79 49.14
C GLU A 682 31.02 98.20 50.56
N MET A 683 31.11 99.07 51.58
CA MET A 683 31.18 98.75 53.01
C MET A 683 30.11 99.50 53.83
N LEU A 684 29.58 98.86 54.88
CA LEU A 684 28.59 99.45 55.79
C LEU A 684 29.27 100.21 56.95
N VAL A 685 28.96 101.50 57.12
CA VAL A 685 29.60 102.39 58.12
C VAL A 685 28.61 103.31 58.85
N SER A 686 28.97 103.75 60.05
CA SER A 686 28.20 104.73 60.86
C SER A 686 29.12 105.71 61.61
N PHE A 687 28.59 106.81 62.15
CA PHE A 687 29.40 107.93 62.67
C PHE A 687 28.93 108.46 64.03
N ILE A 688 29.86 108.96 64.86
CA ILE A 688 29.58 109.65 66.14
C ILE A 688 30.50 110.86 66.29
N THR A 689 29.99 111.98 66.80
CA THR A 689 30.74 113.21 67.12
C THR A 689 30.85 113.44 68.64
N GLN A 690 32.04 113.84 69.12
CA GLN A 690 32.35 114.00 70.56
C GLN A 690 33.26 115.21 70.84
N ASP A 691 33.13 115.84 72.01
CA ASP A 691 34.00 116.95 72.46
C ASP A 691 35.41 116.47 72.87
N SER A 692 36.24 117.37 73.41
CA SER A 692 37.57 117.07 73.98
C SER A 692 37.54 115.89 74.95
N ASP A 693 36.64 115.94 75.92
CA ASP A 693 36.53 115.03 77.05
C ASP A 693 35.84 113.71 76.70
N GLY A 694 35.19 113.64 75.54
CA GLY A 694 34.54 112.44 75.01
C GLY A 694 33.03 112.38 75.23
N PHE A 695 32.41 113.45 75.73
CA PHE A 695 30.95 113.56 75.74
C PHE A 695 30.40 113.68 74.32
N PHE A 696 29.20 113.16 74.12
CA PHE A 696 28.55 113.16 72.81
C PHE A 696 28.06 114.56 72.44
N VAL A 697 28.45 115.03 71.26
CA VAL A 697 27.97 116.29 70.67
C VAL A 697 27.13 115.92 69.45
N PRO A 698 25.82 116.22 69.41
CA PRO A 698 24.96 115.89 68.27
C PRO A 698 25.21 116.86 67.09
N ALA A 699 26.19 116.54 66.25
CA ALA A 699 26.57 117.37 65.09
C ALA A 699 26.29 116.65 63.76
N GLU A 700 25.83 117.39 62.75
CA GLU A 700 25.66 116.87 61.38
C GLU A 700 27.02 116.86 60.66
N ILE A 701 27.38 115.73 60.02
CA ILE A 701 28.59 115.60 59.21
C ILE A 701 28.22 115.73 57.74
N ARG A 702 28.95 116.54 56.96
CA ARG A 702 28.80 116.58 55.50
C ARG A 702 30.07 116.08 54.81
N LEU A 703 29.93 115.04 54.00
CA LEU A 703 31.00 114.46 53.20
C LEU A 703 30.83 114.80 51.72
N LYS A 704 31.96 114.86 51.00
CA LYS A 704 31.99 114.94 49.54
C LYS A 704 32.26 113.56 48.94
N THR A 705 31.42 113.13 48.00
CA THR A 705 31.47 111.83 47.32
C THR A 705 31.66 112.02 45.81
N GLU A 706 31.96 110.95 45.06
CA GLU A 706 31.97 110.97 43.58
C GLU A 706 30.60 111.36 42.99
N SER A 707 29.52 111.09 43.73
CA SER A 707 28.12 111.37 43.35
C SER A 707 27.56 112.71 43.84
N GLY A 708 28.30 113.49 44.66
CA GLY A 708 27.88 114.81 45.14
C GLY A 708 28.25 115.10 46.60
N MET A 709 27.32 115.67 47.35
CA MET A 709 27.44 115.93 48.80
C MET A 709 26.50 114.98 49.56
N LEU A 710 26.99 114.40 50.64
CA LEU A 710 26.26 113.47 51.50
C LEU A 710 26.19 114.00 52.94
N SER A 711 24.99 114.35 53.39
CA SER A 711 24.70 114.63 54.80
C SER A 711 24.54 113.34 55.58
N LEU A 712 25.24 113.22 56.70
CA LEU A 712 25.22 112.08 57.60
C LEU A 712 24.86 112.54 59.01
N LEU A 713 23.85 111.89 59.57
CA LEU A 713 23.44 112.05 60.96
C LEU A 713 24.17 111.03 61.84
N PRO A 714 24.52 111.37 63.09
CA PRO A 714 25.11 110.42 64.02
C PRO A 714 24.28 109.13 64.15
N PHE A 715 24.96 108.00 64.36
CA PHE A 715 24.42 106.64 64.49
C PHE A 715 23.69 106.08 63.26
N THR A 716 23.63 106.79 62.13
CA THR A 716 23.01 106.27 60.91
C THR A 716 23.97 105.36 60.15
N GLU A 717 23.57 104.12 59.88
CA GLU A 717 24.32 103.20 59.02
C GLU A 717 24.11 103.54 57.53
N THR A 718 25.18 103.52 56.74
CA THR A 718 25.14 103.78 55.30
C THR A 718 26.18 102.95 54.54
N TRP A 719 25.88 102.58 53.30
CA TRP A 719 26.83 101.90 52.42
C TRP A 719 27.69 102.94 51.69
N LEU A 720 29.00 102.85 51.87
CA LEU A 720 29.99 103.70 51.22
C LEU A 720 31.12 102.88 50.62
N ARG A 721 31.67 103.36 49.52
CA ARG A 721 32.87 102.78 48.89
C ARG A 721 34.05 102.89 49.86
N SER A 722 34.93 101.89 49.88
CA SER A 722 36.19 102.01 50.62
C SER A 722 37.06 103.10 49.99
N GLY A 723 37.69 103.96 50.81
CA GLY A 723 38.47 105.09 50.30
C GLY A 723 38.58 106.30 51.23
N LEU A 724 39.14 107.38 50.69
CA LEU A 724 39.35 108.66 51.37
C LEU A 724 38.25 109.65 50.99
N TYR A 725 37.60 110.23 52.00
CA TYR A 725 36.53 111.23 51.88
C TYR A 725 36.99 112.58 52.44
N GLN A 726 36.56 113.67 51.79
CA GLN A 726 36.70 115.03 52.32
C GLN A 726 35.49 115.37 53.19
N ILE A 727 35.75 115.92 54.39
CA ILE A 727 34.74 116.48 55.28
C ILE A 727 34.57 117.96 54.91
N ASP A 728 33.37 118.35 54.50
CA ASP A 728 33.04 119.75 54.20
C ASP A 728 32.94 120.55 55.51
N ARG A 729 32.02 120.14 56.40
CA ARG A 729 31.70 120.78 57.70
C ARG A 729 31.20 119.78 58.73
N ILE A 730 31.31 120.14 60.01
CA ILE A 730 30.66 119.43 61.13
C ILE A 730 29.93 120.47 61.98
N VAL A 731 28.60 120.51 61.92
CA VAL A 731 27.80 121.64 62.44
C VAL A 731 27.10 121.31 63.75
N PHE A 732 27.28 122.16 64.77
CA PHE A 732 26.61 122.09 66.08
C PHE A 732 26.17 123.50 66.52
N ASN A 733 24.90 123.65 66.94
CA ASN A 733 24.31 124.95 67.37
C ASN A 733 24.62 126.12 66.40
N ASP A 734 24.43 125.87 65.10
CA ASP A 734 24.69 126.76 63.97
C ASP A 734 26.18 127.13 63.72
N VAL A 735 27.11 126.55 64.47
CA VAL A 735 28.57 126.78 64.38
C VAL A 735 29.26 125.58 63.73
N ASP A 736 30.27 125.82 62.88
CA ASP A 736 31.16 124.75 62.40
C ASP A 736 32.18 124.43 63.49
N VAL A 737 32.04 123.25 64.09
CA VAL A 737 32.86 122.75 65.20
C VAL A 737 33.87 121.72 64.74
N LYS A 738 34.14 121.61 63.43
CA LYS A 738 35.05 120.60 62.88
C LYS A 738 36.49 120.73 63.40
N LYS A 739 37.15 119.58 63.51
CA LYS A 739 38.56 119.45 63.95
C LYS A 739 39.48 118.79 62.90
N SER A 740 38.90 118.18 61.87
CA SER A 740 39.61 117.51 60.76
C SER A 740 38.84 117.73 59.46
N ASP A 741 39.56 117.86 58.35
CA ASP A 741 39.01 118.03 56.99
C ASP A 741 38.90 116.70 56.21
N THR A 742 39.34 115.57 56.77
CA THR A 742 39.39 114.28 56.07
C THR A 742 38.96 113.09 56.92
N LEU A 743 38.37 112.09 56.26
CA LEU A 743 37.91 110.81 56.81
C LEU A 743 38.37 109.67 55.89
N THR A 744 38.96 108.60 56.43
CA THR A 744 39.33 107.40 55.66
C THR A 744 38.44 106.23 56.07
N LEU A 745 37.79 105.59 55.11
CA LEU A 745 37.00 104.37 55.29
C LEU A 745 37.80 103.16 54.79
N SER A 746 38.35 102.39 55.74
CA SER A 746 39.17 101.18 55.47
C SER A 746 38.50 99.89 55.92
N SER A 747 37.46 99.97 56.73
CA SER A 747 36.71 98.80 57.24
C SER A 747 35.25 99.17 57.56
N PRO A 748 34.31 98.20 57.50
CA PRO A 748 32.96 98.39 58.01
C PRO A 748 32.95 98.74 59.51
N GLY A 749 31.92 99.47 59.96
CA GLY A 749 31.70 99.80 61.38
C GLY A 749 31.61 101.29 61.72
N GLU A 750 31.77 101.60 63.01
CA GLU A 750 31.49 102.92 63.61
C GLU A 750 32.76 103.80 63.71
N TYR A 751 32.65 105.05 63.22
CA TYR A 751 33.74 106.03 63.19
C TYR A 751 33.46 107.20 64.15
N ARG A 752 34.40 107.47 65.07
CA ARG A 752 34.27 108.51 66.10
C ARG A 752 35.11 109.74 65.77
N LEU A 753 34.46 110.90 65.65
CA LEU A 753 35.04 112.19 65.27
C LEU A 753 35.07 113.14 66.48
N LYS A 754 36.20 113.83 66.69
CA LYS A 754 36.34 114.86 67.72
C LYS A 754 35.96 116.24 67.17
N VAL A 755 35.27 117.05 67.97
CA VAL A 755 34.80 118.41 67.63
C VAL A 755 35.22 119.45 68.68
N ASN A 756 35.19 120.73 68.30
CA ASN A 756 35.60 121.86 69.14
C ASN A 756 34.37 122.47 69.87
N VAL A 757 34.02 121.88 71.01
CA VAL A 757 32.98 122.31 71.96
C VAL A 757 33.56 122.10 73.37
N TYR A 758 33.27 122.98 74.33
CA TYR A 758 34.00 123.08 75.60
C TYR A 758 33.09 123.11 76.85
N GLY A 759 33.65 122.80 78.02
CA GLY A 759 33.06 123.06 79.33
C GLY A 759 33.75 124.26 80.02
N VAL A 760 32.98 125.12 80.71
CA VAL A 760 33.48 126.39 81.27
C VAL A 760 33.01 126.60 82.70
N LYS A 761 33.96 126.91 83.60
CA LYS A 761 33.76 127.12 85.04
C LYS A 761 34.16 128.54 85.45
N VAL A 762 33.29 129.22 86.19
CA VAL A 762 33.48 130.63 86.60
C VAL A 762 33.47 130.74 88.12
N LYS A 763 34.45 131.45 88.68
CA LYS A 763 34.59 131.74 90.12
C LYS A 763 34.44 133.24 90.41
N VAL A 764 33.77 133.61 91.51
CA VAL A 764 33.46 135.01 91.87
C VAL A 764 33.70 135.29 93.35
N VAL A 765 34.59 136.25 93.65
CA VAL A 765 34.99 136.65 95.01
C VAL A 765 35.11 138.18 95.16
N ASP A 766 35.15 138.68 96.40
CA ASP A 766 35.40 140.10 96.69
C ASP A 766 36.90 140.47 96.80
N LEU A 767 37.21 141.75 96.99
CA LEU A 767 38.60 142.25 97.10
C LEU A 767 39.41 141.63 98.26
N LEU A 768 38.75 141.09 99.29
CA LEU A 768 39.38 140.38 100.41
C LEU A 768 39.36 138.85 100.22
N GLY A 769 38.87 138.38 99.08
CA GLY A 769 38.74 136.95 98.76
C GLY A 769 37.48 136.29 99.31
N VAL A 770 36.52 137.06 99.83
CA VAL A 770 35.25 136.50 100.36
C VAL A 770 34.36 136.08 99.19
N PRO A 771 33.86 134.83 99.12
CA PRO A 771 32.98 134.38 98.04
C PRO A 771 31.70 135.22 97.92
N LEU A 772 31.40 135.69 96.70
CA LEU A 772 30.20 136.48 96.43
C LEU A 772 29.02 135.56 96.07
N VAL A 773 28.60 134.80 97.08
CA VAL A 773 27.52 133.81 96.99
C VAL A 773 26.23 134.45 96.47
N GLY A 774 25.58 133.81 95.50
CA GLY A 774 24.34 134.30 94.89
C GLY A 774 24.52 135.31 93.77
N SER A 775 25.75 135.67 93.40
CA SER A 775 26.03 136.44 92.16
C SER A 775 25.45 135.73 90.94
N SER A 776 24.98 136.48 89.94
CA SER A 776 24.54 135.91 88.66
C SER A 776 25.69 135.98 87.65
N VAL A 777 25.98 134.86 86.97
CA VAL A 777 26.96 134.78 85.87
C VAL A 777 26.22 134.50 84.58
N LYS A 778 26.51 135.29 83.54
CA LYS A 778 25.96 135.20 82.20
C LYS A 778 27.11 135.07 81.20
N LEU A 779 27.06 134.06 80.34
CA LEU A 779 27.97 133.82 79.22
C LEU A 779 27.24 134.05 77.90
N GLU A 780 27.81 134.87 77.03
CA GLU A 780 27.23 135.26 75.75
C GLU A 780 28.30 135.28 74.66
N ARG A 781 27.85 135.12 73.41
CA ARG A 781 28.65 135.47 72.23
C ARG A 781 28.72 136.99 72.07
N GLU A 782 29.67 137.51 71.29
CA GLU A 782 29.69 138.95 70.92
C GLU A 782 28.39 139.43 70.27
N THR A 783 27.65 138.52 69.62
CA THR A 783 26.33 138.76 69.00
C THR A 783 25.19 138.94 70.01
N GLY A 784 25.44 138.76 71.32
CA GLY A 784 24.42 138.80 72.36
C GLY A 784 23.56 137.53 72.44
N ARG A 785 23.92 136.45 71.73
CA ARG A 785 23.29 135.13 71.89
C ARG A 785 23.76 134.51 73.21
N LEU A 786 22.81 134.12 74.06
CA LEU A 786 23.08 133.49 75.34
C LEU A 786 23.61 132.07 75.14
N GLU A 787 24.77 131.77 75.74
CA GLU A 787 25.38 130.43 75.78
C GLU A 787 25.26 129.81 77.17
N GLY A 788 25.21 130.63 78.24
CA GLY A 788 24.99 130.15 79.61
C GLY A 788 24.46 131.24 80.54
N LEU A 789 23.57 130.89 81.46
CA LEU A 789 23.16 131.76 82.57
C LEU A 789 22.96 130.92 83.83
N GLY A 790 23.45 131.39 84.96
CA GLY A 790 23.12 130.81 86.26
C GLY A 790 23.63 131.63 87.44
N LYS A 791 23.49 131.06 88.64
CA LYS A 791 23.95 131.71 89.88
C LYS A 791 25.09 130.95 90.53
N VAL A 792 25.99 131.73 91.10
CA VAL A 792 27.19 131.31 91.81
C VAL A 792 26.83 130.65 93.14
N ASN A 793 27.41 129.48 93.40
CA ASN A 793 27.16 128.65 94.57
C ASN A 793 27.81 129.21 95.86
N SER A 794 27.67 128.47 96.97
CA SER A 794 28.20 128.83 98.30
C SER A 794 29.72 128.94 98.41
N TRP A 795 30.47 128.39 97.44
CA TRP A 795 31.94 128.50 97.37
C TRP A 795 32.41 129.58 96.40
N GLY A 796 31.48 130.28 95.76
CA GLY A 796 31.81 131.28 94.75
C GLY A 796 31.94 130.71 93.34
N GLU A 797 31.41 129.53 93.00
CA GLU A 797 31.61 128.89 91.67
C GLU A 797 30.32 128.56 90.89
N ILE A 798 30.43 128.41 89.56
CA ILE A 798 29.41 127.88 88.62
C ILE A 798 30.10 127.20 87.42
N GLU A 799 29.44 126.26 86.75
CA GLU A 799 29.96 125.49 85.62
C GLU A 799 28.91 125.34 84.49
N PHE A 800 29.34 125.39 83.24
CA PHE A 800 28.54 125.31 82.02
C PHE A 800 29.12 124.25 81.07
N THR A 801 28.27 123.44 80.44
CA THR A 801 28.66 122.42 79.46
C THR A 801 28.14 122.76 78.07
N ASN A 802 28.75 122.18 77.02
CA ASN A 802 28.41 122.42 75.61
C ASN A 802 28.54 123.90 75.16
N VAL A 803 29.52 124.62 75.71
CA VAL A 803 29.82 126.00 75.34
C VAL A 803 30.55 126.02 73.99
N THR A 804 30.03 126.79 73.03
CA THR A 804 30.69 126.94 71.73
C THR A 804 31.92 127.85 71.82
N PRO A 805 32.93 127.71 70.94
CA PRO A 805 34.09 128.61 70.89
C PRO A 805 33.74 130.11 70.76
N GLU A 806 32.54 130.44 70.28
CA GLU A 806 32.08 131.83 70.10
C GLU A 806 31.63 132.52 71.41
N ALA A 807 31.57 131.82 72.54
CA ALA A 807 31.09 132.35 73.83
C ALA A 807 32.15 133.22 74.54
N THR A 808 32.50 134.37 73.98
CA THR A 808 33.66 135.17 74.41
C THR A 808 33.39 136.21 75.51
N LEU A 809 32.13 136.45 75.90
CA LEU A 809 31.78 137.51 76.85
C LEU A 809 31.10 136.95 78.12
N GLY A 810 31.64 137.31 79.28
CA GLY A 810 31.09 137.00 80.59
C GLY A 810 30.61 138.26 81.33
N THR A 811 29.50 138.16 82.06
CA THR A 811 29.03 139.21 82.98
C THR A 811 28.69 138.63 84.34
N VAL A 812 29.12 139.30 85.41
CA VAL A 812 28.80 139.01 86.81
C VAL A 812 28.01 140.16 87.43
N GLU A 813 26.93 139.83 88.14
CA GLU A 813 26.08 140.79 88.87
C GLU A 813 25.94 140.39 90.34
N TYR A 814 26.25 141.32 91.26
CA TYR A 814 26.12 141.16 92.70
C TYR A 814 25.54 142.43 93.34
N LEU A 815 24.33 142.32 93.92
CA LEU A 815 23.55 143.44 94.43
C LEU A 815 23.39 144.54 93.36
N MET A 816 23.96 145.73 93.58
CA MET A 816 23.94 146.86 92.63
C MET A 816 25.24 146.97 91.81
N LEU A 817 26.18 146.02 91.95
CA LEU A 817 27.44 145.98 91.23
C LEU A 817 27.36 145.04 90.03
N ARG A 818 27.88 145.48 88.88
CA ARG A 818 27.98 144.72 87.64
C ARG A 818 29.41 144.78 87.13
N HIS A 819 29.95 143.64 86.72
CA HIS A 819 31.31 143.53 86.20
C HIS A 819 31.34 142.59 84.98
N ALA A 820 31.87 143.06 83.86
CA ALA A 820 32.06 142.23 82.67
C ALA A 820 33.49 141.70 82.62
N PHE A 821 33.66 140.47 82.15
CA PHE A 821 34.94 139.80 81.95
C PHE A 821 35.00 139.15 80.55
N VAL A 822 36.20 138.99 80.00
CA VAL A 822 36.40 138.24 78.76
C VAL A 822 36.45 136.76 79.11
N LEU A 823 35.69 135.93 78.39
CA LEU A 823 35.77 134.49 78.46
C LEU A 823 36.56 133.96 77.26
N GLU A 824 37.44 133.01 77.50
CA GLU A 824 38.03 132.14 76.47
C GLU A 824 37.55 130.73 76.77
N PRO A 825 36.55 130.18 76.04
CA PRO A 825 35.96 128.88 76.35
C PRO A 825 36.97 127.73 76.43
N GLU A 826 38.04 127.81 75.62
CA GLU A 826 39.13 126.83 75.56
C GLU A 826 40.01 126.78 76.82
N LYS A 827 39.90 127.77 77.72
CA LYS A 827 40.65 127.80 78.99
C LYS A 827 39.93 127.11 80.14
N GLU A 828 38.66 126.72 79.97
CA GLU A 828 37.81 125.97 80.90
C GLU A 828 37.55 126.60 82.29
N PHE A 829 38.39 127.50 82.80
CA PHE A 829 38.26 128.11 84.13
C PHE A 829 38.61 129.60 84.13
N VAL A 830 37.81 130.41 84.84
CA VAL A 830 38.03 131.86 85.00
C VAL A 830 37.60 132.36 86.38
N GLU A 831 38.44 133.17 87.04
CA GLU A 831 38.15 133.83 88.33
C GLU A 831 37.90 135.33 88.14
N VAL A 832 36.85 135.84 88.77
CA VAL A 832 36.37 137.23 88.69
C VAL A 832 36.33 137.85 90.08
N ARG A 833 36.85 139.07 90.22
CA ARG A 833 36.94 139.79 91.51
C ARG A 833 36.13 141.07 91.51
N MET A 834 35.30 141.29 92.52
CA MET A 834 34.46 142.49 92.67
C MET A 834 34.76 143.27 93.96
N GLY A 835 34.15 144.45 94.12
CA GLY A 835 34.36 145.34 95.29
C GLY A 835 33.96 144.73 96.64
N LEU A 836 34.38 145.37 97.74
CA LEU A 836 34.19 144.90 99.12
C LEU A 836 32.73 144.50 99.43
N SER A 837 32.55 143.31 99.99
CA SER A 837 31.24 142.78 100.35
C SER A 837 30.56 143.55 101.51
N VAL A 838 29.23 143.46 101.58
CA VAL A 838 28.45 144.02 102.70
C VAL A 838 28.90 143.44 104.05
N GLN A 839 29.32 142.17 104.05
CA GLN A 839 29.89 141.49 105.22
C GLN A 839 31.24 142.10 105.64
N ALA A 840 32.13 142.41 104.70
CA ALA A 840 33.38 143.12 105.00
C ALA A 840 33.12 144.53 105.56
N ILE A 841 32.21 145.30 104.95
CA ILE A 841 31.86 146.67 105.39
C ILE A 841 31.25 146.66 106.79
N SER A 842 30.30 145.76 107.06
CA SER A 842 29.67 145.64 108.38
C SER A 842 30.64 145.12 109.45
N SER A 843 31.61 144.27 109.09
CA SER A 843 32.70 143.85 110.01
C SER A 843 33.61 145.01 110.40
N ILE A 844 33.95 145.89 109.45
CA ILE A 844 34.74 147.11 109.72
C ILE A 844 33.96 148.09 110.61
N LEU A 845 32.67 148.32 110.33
CA LEU A 845 31.80 149.14 111.17
C LEU A 845 31.59 148.56 112.56
N LEU A 846 31.46 147.23 112.69
CA LEU A 846 31.33 146.56 113.98
C LEU A 846 32.63 146.64 114.79
N ALA A 847 33.81 146.58 114.16
CA ALA A 847 35.08 146.82 114.84
C ALA A 847 35.14 148.25 115.42
N ILE A 848 34.76 149.26 114.63
CA ILE A 848 34.66 150.67 115.09
C ILE A 848 33.62 150.79 116.23
N LEU A 849 32.46 150.14 116.11
CA LEU A 849 31.41 150.15 117.12
C LEU A 849 31.81 149.40 118.40
N LEU A 850 32.57 148.30 118.32
CA LEU A 850 33.08 147.56 119.47
C LEU A 850 34.21 148.33 120.18
N ILE A 851 35.02 149.10 119.44
CA ILE A 851 35.94 150.09 120.04
C ILE A 851 35.13 151.15 120.82
N ALA A 852 34.04 151.67 120.25
CA ALA A 852 33.16 152.62 120.92
C ALA A 852 32.32 152.00 122.08
N LEU A 853 31.94 150.73 122.00
CA LEU A 853 31.20 150.01 123.04
C LEU A 853 32.11 149.45 124.14
N ALA A 854 33.40 149.24 123.88
CA ALA A 854 34.40 149.10 124.94
C ALA A 854 34.54 150.41 125.74
N VAL A 855 34.47 151.56 125.06
CA VAL A 855 34.40 152.88 125.70
C VAL A 855 33.07 153.11 126.44
N ALA A 856 31.95 152.50 126.00
CA ALA A 856 30.60 152.79 126.55
C ALA A 856 29.98 151.72 127.48
N LYS A 857 30.26 150.41 127.33
CA LYS A 857 29.74 149.31 128.20
C LYS A 857 30.45 149.24 129.56
N HIS A 858 31.20 150.29 129.87
CA HIS A 858 31.24 151.00 131.14
C HIS A 858 29.83 151.22 131.82
N LYS A 859 28.82 150.30 131.66
CA LYS A 859 27.36 150.43 131.99
C LYS A 859 26.46 149.10 132.07
N GLU A 860 25.43 148.88 131.22
CA GLU A 860 24.08 148.27 131.52
C GLU A 860 23.80 146.76 131.22
N ARG A 861 22.57 146.28 131.55
CA ARG A 861 21.87 145.02 131.14
C ARG A 861 20.32 145.19 131.13
N MET A 862 19.55 144.19 130.62
CA MET A 862 18.08 144.01 130.84
C MET A 862 17.66 142.51 130.71
N LYS A 863 16.35 142.16 130.86
CA LYS A 863 15.72 140.84 130.67
C LYS A 863 14.35 140.91 129.97
N GLY A 864 14.04 139.92 129.11
CA GLY A 864 12.71 139.53 128.60
C GLY A 864 12.47 138.01 128.79
N ASP A 865 11.28 137.40 128.64
CA ASP A 865 9.94 137.99 128.50
C ASP A 865 8.94 137.39 129.54
N ASP A 866 8.12 136.35 129.36
CA ASP A 866 7.88 135.41 128.25
C ASP A 866 6.49 134.73 128.40
N VAL A 867 5.81 134.39 127.29
CA VAL A 867 4.59 133.55 127.16
C VAL A 867 4.33 133.27 125.67
N GLY A 868 3.79 132.11 125.26
CA GLY A 868 3.36 130.94 126.05
C GLY A 868 2.04 130.37 125.57
#